data_AF-A0A3D0MCQ7-F1
#
_entry.id   AF-A0A3D0MCQ7-F1
#
_cell.length_a   1.000
_cell.length_b   1.000
_cell.length_c   1.000
_cell.angle_alpha   90.00
_cell.angle_beta   90.00
_cell.angle_gamma   90.00
#
_symmetry.space_group_name_H-M   'P 1'
#
loop_
_entity.id
_entity.type
_entity.pdbx_description
1 polymer ?
#
loop_
_entity_poly.entity_id
_entity_poly.type
_entity_poly.pdbx_seq_one_letter_code
_entity_poly.pdbx_strand_id
1 'polypeptide(L)'
;MPTPPNKLAASFMTEPAMLNMIESGKPRSERFDDIYSSSDNPMGESEHVFIDGNRLRQRWQVSPDHPRQFLIAELGFGTGLNFLLTARCWQQLEHRHPDWRHLHYVGYERFPIDKSALEEIHSAWRSSRSSNCADFDSLSEQLLANWRFLLQGIHRIRLTQDITLDLVIGDAAQYLGLRPPYSPAIDAWYLDGFSPRVNSELWQEALLKQLATHSDKHTSLATYSSAGRVRRGLQAAGFDVSRSEGWQHKRHMITATYPESLKRRQRETQSALVVGAGLAGCFTANALSARGFRVTLIDGGMDFGAGASGIPQLSLRLRLFNEANSMAQFYLQSYLFTLRWLIQLQQDTNFEWHACGIRQLTSAMNRRKPLNFEKLAHIYGDEVFTLEQGQSIWFRHGGWVNPVQLCQALTASAGIAPKFNSHIQRIEYNGSNWRCLDQNDKQLGIAENLVLASPPLVDQLSLVNAAKLEFTVGTSSRITTIPGVKLNSHVESGLRSVFPEQKQTQLISATYTRSRLNQALVTEASAENITALRTMLNLSANSPIECLENFERERANPADRLPMIGRLTEAAVPEAFRRGCEYLYINTGHGSSGLATCPMAGEIVAAQITGEDLPATSEQLELLSPARFWQRQHRGHKY
;
A
#
# COMPACT_ATOMS: atom_id res chain seq x y z
N MET A 1 -16.93 -32.77 -1.10
CA MET A 1 -17.43 -31.39 -1.05
C MET A 1 -16.28 -30.50 -0.61
N PRO A 2 -15.82 -29.54 -1.42
CA PRO A 2 -14.86 -28.55 -0.96
C PRO A 2 -15.57 -27.46 -0.16
N THR A 3 -15.01 -27.12 0.99
CA THR A 3 -15.34 -25.99 1.85
C THR A 3 -15.45 -24.69 1.02
N PRO A 4 -16.41 -23.78 1.29
CA PRO A 4 -16.47 -22.50 0.59
C PRO A 4 -15.15 -21.72 0.81
N PRO A 5 -14.72 -20.89 -0.16
CA PRO A 5 -13.42 -20.25 -0.12
C PRO A 5 -13.29 -19.36 1.13
N ASN A 6 -12.19 -19.58 1.85
CA ASN A 6 -11.65 -18.84 2.98
C ASN A 6 -12.39 -17.53 3.31
N LYS A 7 -13.23 -17.55 4.35
CA LYS A 7 -13.55 -16.33 5.09
C LYS A 7 -12.23 -15.82 5.68
N LEU A 8 -11.76 -14.64 5.26
CA LEU A 8 -10.82 -13.86 6.03
C LEU A 8 -11.31 -13.76 7.49
N ALA A 9 -10.36 -13.64 8.43
CA ALA A 9 -10.61 -13.69 9.87
C ALA A 9 -11.80 -12.80 10.29
N ALA A 10 -12.52 -13.20 11.35
CA ALA A 10 -13.64 -12.40 11.91
C ALA A 10 -13.20 -11.00 12.41
N SER A 11 -11.89 -10.77 12.51
CA SER A 11 -11.23 -9.56 12.97
C SER A 11 -9.90 -9.35 12.25
N PHE A 12 -9.45 -8.10 12.12
CA PHE A 12 -8.09 -7.74 11.71
C PHE A 12 -7.13 -7.61 12.88
N MET A 13 -7.61 -7.71 14.12
CA MET A 13 -6.74 -7.69 15.29
C MET A 13 -5.79 -8.87 15.28
N THR A 14 -4.63 -8.66 15.88
CA THR A 14 -3.56 -9.65 15.99
C THR A 14 -3.31 -9.96 17.44
N GLU A 15 -2.98 -11.21 17.72
CA GLU A 15 -2.46 -11.58 19.03
C GLU A 15 -0.98 -11.18 19.06
N PRO A 16 -0.54 -10.30 19.98
CA PRO A 16 0.87 -9.96 20.08
C PRO A 16 1.69 -11.17 20.57
N ALA A 17 3.00 -11.16 20.30
CA ALA A 17 3.89 -12.15 20.89
C ALA A 17 3.90 -12.02 22.43
N MET A 18 3.69 -13.14 23.12
CA MET A 18 3.93 -13.22 24.57
C MET A 18 5.41 -13.52 24.79
N LEU A 19 6.12 -12.55 25.36
CA LEU A 19 7.57 -12.58 25.53
C LEU A 19 7.95 -12.52 27.01
N ASN A 20 8.97 -13.30 27.35
CA ASN A 20 9.73 -13.13 28.58
C ASN A 20 11.24 -13.07 28.27
N MET A 21 11.94 -12.21 29.02
CA MET A 21 13.41 -12.17 28.98
C MET A 21 13.94 -13.22 29.95
N ILE A 22 14.69 -14.20 29.45
CA ILE A 22 15.33 -15.21 30.31
C ILE A 22 16.57 -14.63 31.00
N GLU A 23 17.10 -15.30 32.02
CA GLU A 23 18.26 -14.83 32.82
C GLU A 23 19.48 -14.44 31.98
N SER A 24 19.66 -15.06 30.80
CA SER A 24 20.74 -14.71 29.86
C SER A 24 20.47 -13.46 29.01
N GLY A 25 19.38 -12.74 29.25
CA GLY A 25 18.99 -11.53 28.52
C GLY A 25 18.46 -11.79 27.11
N LYS A 26 18.07 -13.03 26.78
CA LYS A 26 17.52 -13.39 25.46
C LYS A 26 15.99 -13.36 25.47
N PRO A 27 15.33 -12.87 24.41
CA PRO A 27 13.89 -12.95 24.30
C PRO A 27 13.44 -14.39 24.03
N ARG A 28 12.48 -14.86 24.83
CA ARG A 28 11.82 -16.15 24.68
C ARG A 28 10.34 -15.96 24.41
N SER A 29 9.80 -16.75 23.48
CA SER A 29 8.36 -16.84 23.25
C SER A 29 7.74 -17.80 24.26
N GLU A 30 6.78 -17.31 25.04
CA GLU A 30 6.02 -18.18 25.95
C GLU A 30 5.13 -19.15 25.19
N ARG A 31 4.56 -18.72 24.05
CA ARG A 31 3.67 -19.55 23.21
C ARG A 31 4.37 -20.78 22.65
N PHE A 32 5.58 -20.60 22.14
CA PHE A 32 6.35 -21.68 21.53
C PHE A 32 7.36 -22.32 22.49
N ASP A 33 7.47 -21.78 23.70
CA ASP A 33 8.42 -22.20 24.74
C ASP A 33 9.89 -22.22 24.25
N ASP A 34 10.23 -21.32 23.31
CA ASP A 34 11.49 -21.32 22.56
C ASP A 34 12.06 -19.90 22.42
N ILE A 35 13.37 -19.79 22.20
CA ILE A 35 14.10 -18.52 22.12
C ILE A 35 14.20 -18.02 20.67
N TYR A 36 14.17 -16.70 20.48
CA TYR A 36 14.31 -16.11 19.13
C TYR A 36 15.71 -16.28 18.54
N SER A 37 16.73 -16.44 19.39
CA SER A 37 18.05 -16.85 18.96
C SER A 37 18.74 -17.66 20.05
N SER A 38 19.34 -18.77 19.66
CA SER A 38 20.11 -19.63 20.55
C SER A 38 21.56 -19.21 20.70
N SER A 39 22.13 -18.47 19.74
CA SER A 39 23.53 -18.09 19.76
C SER A 39 23.80 -16.97 20.77
N ASP A 40 25.02 -16.93 21.30
CA ASP A 40 25.55 -15.79 22.05
C ASP A 40 26.02 -14.66 21.11
N ASN A 41 26.18 -14.97 19.81
CA ASN A 41 26.33 -14.00 18.73
C ASN A 41 25.18 -14.19 17.70
N PRO A 42 23.97 -13.68 17.99
CA PRO A 42 22.80 -13.87 17.14
C PRO A 42 22.99 -13.29 15.73
N MET A 43 23.74 -12.19 15.60
CA MET A 43 24.00 -11.58 14.30
C MET A 43 24.90 -12.43 13.42
N GLY A 44 26.00 -12.95 13.98
CA GLY A 44 26.88 -13.84 13.24
C GLY A 44 26.17 -15.12 12.80
N GLU A 45 25.29 -15.67 13.64
CA GLU A 45 24.44 -16.80 13.27
C GLU A 45 23.52 -16.45 12.08
N SER A 46 22.80 -15.34 12.15
CA SER A 46 21.90 -14.88 11.08
C SER A 46 22.64 -14.60 9.77
N GLU A 47 23.82 -13.96 9.82
CA GLU A 47 24.64 -13.71 8.63
C GLU A 47 25.09 -15.03 7.98
N HIS A 48 25.62 -15.97 8.78
CA HIS A 48 26.06 -17.28 8.29
C HIS A 48 24.91 -18.10 7.69
N VAL A 49 23.79 -18.19 8.40
CA VAL A 49 22.66 -19.04 7.98
C VAL A 49 21.97 -18.44 6.76
N PHE A 50 21.63 -17.16 6.78
CA PHE A 50 20.70 -16.62 5.81
C PHE A 50 21.38 -15.85 4.68
N ILE A 51 22.40 -15.04 4.98
CA ILE A 51 23.11 -14.26 3.96
C ILE A 51 24.09 -15.16 3.21
N ASP A 52 24.95 -15.89 3.94
CA ASP A 52 25.93 -16.79 3.32
C ASP A 52 25.27 -18.07 2.79
N GLY A 53 24.30 -18.63 3.52
CA GLY A 53 23.53 -19.80 3.06
C GLY A 53 22.79 -19.58 1.74
N ASN A 54 22.33 -18.36 1.47
CA ASN A 54 21.74 -17.98 0.17
C ASN A 54 22.76 -17.34 -0.81
N ARG A 55 24.02 -17.19 -0.40
CA ARG A 55 25.11 -16.60 -1.19
C ARG A 55 24.77 -15.20 -1.72
N LEU A 56 24.11 -14.38 -0.89
CA LEU A 56 23.54 -13.11 -1.35
C LEU A 56 24.62 -12.15 -1.88
N ARG A 57 25.74 -12.03 -1.16
CA ARG A 57 26.85 -11.16 -1.55
C ARG A 57 27.38 -11.49 -2.94
N GLN A 58 27.60 -12.78 -3.22
CA GLN A 58 28.07 -13.24 -4.53
C GLN A 58 27.02 -13.04 -5.62
N ARG A 59 25.75 -13.33 -5.32
CA ARG A 59 24.64 -13.19 -6.29
C ARG A 59 24.41 -11.74 -6.69
N TRP A 60 24.54 -10.80 -5.76
CA TRP A 60 24.38 -9.37 -6.02
C TRP A 60 25.55 -8.76 -6.80
N GLN A 61 26.69 -9.42 -6.90
CA GLN A 61 27.82 -8.99 -7.74
C GLN A 61 27.70 -9.47 -9.19
N VAL A 62 26.86 -10.48 -9.45
CA VAL A 62 26.62 -11.02 -10.78
C VAL A 62 25.41 -10.33 -11.40
N SER A 63 25.49 -10.02 -12.69
CA SER A 63 24.36 -9.45 -13.43
C SER A 63 23.12 -10.37 -13.35
N PRO A 64 21.92 -9.85 -13.03
CA PRO A 64 20.69 -10.55 -13.32
C PRO A 64 20.50 -10.73 -14.84
N ASP A 65 19.55 -11.57 -15.23
CA ASP A 65 19.16 -11.77 -16.63
C ASP A 65 18.68 -10.46 -17.31
N HIS A 66 18.22 -9.49 -16.53
CA HIS A 66 17.77 -8.15 -16.92
C HIS A 66 17.67 -7.25 -15.69
N PRO A 67 17.66 -5.91 -15.82
CA PRO A 67 17.55 -5.00 -14.68
C PRO A 67 16.27 -5.24 -13.87
N ARG A 68 16.40 -5.51 -12.57
CA ARG A 68 15.29 -5.90 -11.69
C ARG A 68 15.58 -5.68 -10.20
N GLN A 69 14.56 -5.90 -9.38
CA GLN A 69 14.72 -6.07 -7.94
C GLN A 69 15.20 -7.48 -7.58
N PHE A 70 15.86 -7.60 -6.42
CA PHE A 70 16.12 -8.87 -5.74
C PHE A 70 15.06 -9.07 -4.65
N LEU A 71 14.29 -10.17 -4.74
CA LEU A 71 13.17 -10.45 -3.83
C LEU A 71 13.53 -11.53 -2.81
N ILE A 72 13.44 -11.19 -1.53
CA ILE A 72 13.64 -12.11 -0.40
C ILE A 72 12.31 -12.30 0.31
N ALA A 73 12.00 -13.53 0.73
CA ALA A 73 10.88 -13.80 1.61
C ALA A 73 11.30 -14.60 2.84
N GLU A 74 10.80 -14.19 4.00
CA GLU A 74 11.12 -14.75 5.31
C GLU A 74 9.87 -15.27 6.00
N LEU A 75 9.92 -16.52 6.47
CA LEU A 75 8.89 -17.10 7.31
C LEU A 75 9.29 -16.97 8.78
N GLY A 76 8.59 -16.12 9.52
CA GLY A 76 8.93 -15.78 10.91
C GLY A 76 9.82 -14.54 10.99
N PHE A 77 9.27 -13.36 10.72
CA PHE A 77 10.04 -12.10 10.77
C PHE A 77 10.60 -11.80 12.18
N GLY A 78 9.83 -12.14 13.22
CA GLY A 78 10.23 -12.05 14.61
C GLY A 78 10.70 -10.65 14.99
N THR A 79 11.97 -10.57 15.39
CA THR A 79 12.62 -9.32 15.82
C THR A 79 13.13 -8.47 14.66
N GLY A 80 12.98 -8.91 13.40
CA GLY A 80 13.48 -8.20 12.22
C GLY A 80 15.01 -8.24 12.05
N LEU A 81 15.73 -9.05 12.83
CA LEU A 81 17.19 -9.12 12.79
C LEU A 81 17.72 -9.48 11.39
N ASN A 82 17.16 -10.51 10.76
CA ASN A 82 17.58 -10.96 9.45
C ASN A 82 17.34 -9.89 8.38
N PHE A 83 16.20 -9.20 8.45
CA PHE A 83 15.91 -8.07 7.57
C PHE A 83 16.94 -6.94 7.74
N LEU A 84 17.22 -6.51 8.98
CA LEU A 84 18.17 -5.43 9.24
C LEU A 84 19.58 -5.77 8.78
N LEU A 85 20.04 -7.00 9.01
CA LEU A 85 21.35 -7.47 8.54
C LEU A 85 21.40 -7.57 7.01
N THR A 86 20.32 -8.01 6.38
CA THR A 86 20.21 -8.10 4.92
C THR A 86 20.20 -6.70 4.29
N ALA A 87 19.44 -5.76 4.85
CA ALA A 87 19.39 -4.37 4.42
C ALA A 87 20.76 -3.68 4.56
N ARG A 88 21.44 -3.88 5.70
CA ARG A 88 22.80 -3.40 5.91
C ARG A 88 23.77 -4.01 4.90
N CYS A 89 23.72 -5.33 4.71
CA CYS A 89 24.57 -6.03 3.73
C CYS A 89 24.35 -5.47 2.32
N TRP A 90 23.10 -5.21 1.93
CA TRP A 90 22.77 -4.57 0.67
C TRP A 90 23.43 -3.20 0.55
N GLN A 91 23.27 -2.32 1.54
CA GLN A 91 23.84 -0.97 1.51
C GLN A 91 25.38 -0.95 1.48
N GLN A 92 26.02 -1.87 2.20
CA GLN A 92 27.47 -1.91 2.37
C GLN A 92 28.21 -2.71 1.29
N LEU A 93 27.50 -3.49 0.46
CA LEU A 93 28.15 -4.33 -0.53
C LEU A 93 28.79 -3.49 -1.64
N GLU A 94 30.11 -3.40 -1.60
CA GLU A 94 30.93 -2.86 -2.67
C GLU A 94 30.77 -3.72 -3.95
N HIS A 95 30.77 -3.05 -5.10
CA HIS A 95 30.65 -3.69 -6.42
C HIS A 95 29.35 -4.49 -6.64
N ARG A 96 28.24 -4.13 -5.99
CA ARG A 96 26.91 -4.62 -6.39
C ARG A 96 26.67 -4.30 -7.87
N HIS A 97 26.19 -5.27 -8.65
CA HIS A 97 25.91 -5.08 -10.06
C HIS A 97 24.76 -4.05 -10.22
N PRO A 98 24.91 -3.02 -11.08
CA PRO A 98 23.95 -1.91 -11.18
C PRO A 98 22.54 -2.31 -11.63
N ASP A 99 22.42 -3.47 -12.26
CA ASP A 99 21.12 -4.01 -12.69
C ASP A 99 20.30 -4.63 -11.54
N TRP A 100 20.90 -4.84 -10.37
CA TRP A 100 20.16 -5.05 -9.12
C TRP A 100 19.74 -3.70 -8.55
N ARG A 101 18.57 -3.22 -9.01
CA ARG A 101 18.12 -1.85 -8.75
C ARG A 101 17.51 -1.63 -7.37
N HIS A 102 16.99 -2.69 -6.76
CA HIS A 102 16.19 -2.59 -5.53
C HIS A 102 16.24 -3.88 -4.72
N LEU A 103 16.24 -3.78 -3.40
CA LEU A 103 16.00 -4.88 -2.48
C LEU A 103 14.54 -4.87 -2.04
N HIS A 104 13.84 -5.95 -2.30
CA HIS A 104 12.48 -6.16 -1.83
C HIS A 104 12.47 -7.32 -0.85
N TYR A 105 12.00 -7.06 0.37
CA TYR A 105 11.93 -8.04 1.43
C TYR A 105 10.47 -8.26 1.86
N VAL A 106 10.04 -9.52 1.94
CA VAL A 106 8.70 -9.90 2.41
C VAL A 106 8.85 -10.67 3.71
N GLY A 107 8.43 -10.08 4.83
CA GLY A 107 8.46 -10.73 6.14
C GLY A 107 7.08 -11.23 6.52
N TYR A 108 6.93 -12.54 6.78
CA TYR A 108 5.68 -13.10 7.31
C TYR A 108 5.76 -13.21 8.83
N GLU A 109 4.84 -12.55 9.54
CA GLU A 109 4.76 -12.57 11.00
C GLU A 109 3.32 -12.76 11.46
N ARG A 110 3.08 -13.76 12.32
CA ARG A 110 1.74 -14.06 12.84
C ARG A 110 1.48 -13.40 14.20
N PHE A 111 2.53 -13.24 15.00
CA PHE A 111 2.49 -12.72 16.35
C PHE A 111 3.50 -11.57 16.47
N PRO A 112 3.17 -10.36 15.98
CA PRO A 112 4.09 -9.24 16.05
C PRO A 112 4.48 -8.94 17.50
N ILE A 113 5.77 -8.69 17.71
CA ILE A 113 6.30 -8.28 19.01
C ILE A 113 5.79 -6.87 19.35
N ASP A 114 5.43 -6.65 20.61
CA ASP A 114 5.07 -5.31 21.09
C ASP A 114 6.21 -4.32 20.83
N LYS A 115 5.85 -3.08 20.47
CA LYS A 115 6.84 -2.09 20.09
C LYS A 115 7.87 -1.83 21.20
N SER A 116 7.45 -1.74 22.46
CA SER A 116 8.36 -1.44 23.58
C SER A 116 9.38 -2.57 23.79
N ALA A 117 8.93 -3.83 23.75
CA ALA A 117 9.80 -4.99 23.82
C ALA A 117 10.77 -5.06 22.62
N LEU A 118 10.31 -4.71 21.42
CA LEU A 118 11.18 -4.66 20.23
C LEU A 118 12.25 -3.56 20.35
N GLU A 119 11.89 -2.39 20.90
CA GLU A 119 12.84 -1.29 21.18
C GLU A 119 13.93 -1.73 22.17
N GLU A 120 13.57 -2.47 23.23
CA GLU A 120 14.51 -3.04 24.19
C GLU A 120 15.48 -4.03 23.53
N ILE A 121 14.96 -4.97 22.73
CA ILE A 121 15.76 -5.95 21.98
C ILE A 121 16.76 -5.23 21.07
N HIS A 122 16.28 -4.25 20.30
CA HIS A 122 17.13 -3.48 19.40
C HIS A 122 18.19 -2.69 20.18
N SER A 123 17.83 -2.08 21.31
CA SER A 123 18.76 -1.36 22.19
C SER A 123 19.88 -2.25 22.73
N ALA A 124 19.56 -3.49 23.13
CA ALA A 124 20.54 -4.47 23.58
C ALA A 124 21.54 -4.83 22.45
N TRP A 125 21.06 -4.94 21.21
CA TRP A 125 21.94 -5.14 20.06
C TRP A 125 22.86 -3.95 19.78
N ARG A 126 22.38 -2.71 19.91
CA ARG A 126 23.24 -1.52 19.76
C ARG A 126 24.33 -1.49 20.82
N SER A 127 23.98 -1.84 22.06
CA SER A 127 24.87 -1.78 23.22
C SER A 127 25.94 -2.89 23.25
N SER A 128 25.66 -4.04 22.64
CA SER A 128 26.55 -5.21 22.64
C SER A 128 27.60 -5.23 21.52
N ARG A 129 27.58 -4.25 20.60
CA ARG A 129 28.49 -4.18 19.44
C ARG A 129 29.65 -3.23 19.69
N SER A 130 30.72 -3.44 18.91
CA SER A 130 31.81 -2.45 18.76
C SER A 130 31.27 -1.13 18.22
N SER A 131 31.90 -0.02 18.63
CA SER A 131 31.43 1.36 18.59
C SER A 131 31.27 2.01 17.19
N ASN A 132 31.12 1.24 16.11
CA ASN A 132 31.00 1.80 14.76
C ASN A 132 30.05 1.02 13.81
N CYS A 133 28.75 0.97 14.14
CA CYS A 133 27.69 0.36 13.31
C CYS A 133 26.51 1.31 13.05
N ALA A 134 26.78 2.59 12.78
CA ALA A 134 25.76 3.64 12.61
C ALA A 134 24.67 3.28 11.58
N ASP A 135 25.03 2.58 10.50
CA ASP A 135 24.07 2.16 9.46
C ASP A 135 23.01 1.19 10.01
N PHE A 136 23.42 0.24 10.87
CA PHE A 136 22.46 -0.68 11.51
C PHE A 136 21.51 0.09 12.42
N ASP A 137 22.03 1.04 13.18
CA ASP A 137 21.25 1.80 14.14
C ASP A 137 20.19 2.65 13.43
N SER A 138 20.56 3.28 12.31
CA SER A 138 19.64 4.02 11.45
C SER A 138 18.55 3.12 10.87
N LEU A 139 18.90 1.96 10.29
CA LEU A 139 17.92 0.99 9.77
C LEU A 139 16.95 0.50 10.86
N SER A 140 17.51 0.25 12.05
CA SER A 140 16.75 -0.17 13.23
C SER A 140 15.77 0.92 13.70
N GLU A 141 16.20 2.18 13.75
CA GLU A 141 15.33 3.32 14.08
C GLU A 141 14.21 3.50 13.05
N GLN A 142 14.52 3.37 11.76
CA GLN A 142 13.54 3.46 10.68
C GLN A 142 12.49 2.33 10.77
N LEU A 143 12.92 1.10 11.08
CA LEU A 143 11.99 -0.02 11.30
C LEU A 143 11.08 0.24 12.51
N LEU A 144 11.64 0.64 13.65
CA LEU A 144 10.89 0.95 14.87
C LEU A 144 9.92 2.13 14.69
N ALA A 145 10.30 3.14 13.90
CA ALA A 145 9.41 4.24 13.53
C ALA A 145 8.19 3.77 12.74
N ASN A 146 8.30 2.67 11.98
CA ASN A 146 7.20 2.09 11.21
C ASN A 146 6.45 0.98 11.94
N TRP A 147 6.95 0.51 13.09
CA TRP A 147 6.39 -0.56 13.91
C TRP A 147 5.16 -0.11 14.73
N ARG A 148 4.06 0.20 14.04
CA ARG A 148 2.81 0.68 14.65
C ARG A 148 1.60 0.27 13.83
N PHE A 149 0.48 0.00 14.51
CA PHE A 149 -0.80 -0.38 13.92
C PHE A 149 -0.70 -1.65 13.05
N LEU A 150 -0.02 -2.67 13.57
CA LEU A 150 0.24 -3.93 12.87
C LEU A 150 -0.98 -4.86 12.90
N LEU A 151 -2.09 -4.41 12.33
CA LEU A 151 -3.28 -5.22 12.09
C LEU A 151 -3.04 -6.21 10.94
N GLN A 152 -3.83 -7.28 10.85
CA GLN A 152 -3.69 -8.29 9.81
C GLN A 152 -3.73 -7.69 8.41
N GLY A 153 -2.74 -8.02 7.59
CA GLY A 153 -2.62 -7.52 6.22
C GLY A 153 -1.18 -7.34 5.76
N ILE A 154 -1.04 -6.85 4.53
CA ILE A 154 0.25 -6.51 3.93
C ILE A 154 0.56 -5.04 4.25
N HIS A 155 1.66 -4.80 4.96
CA HIS A 155 2.16 -3.46 5.28
C HIS A 155 3.40 -3.17 4.45
N ARG A 156 3.21 -2.47 3.32
CA ARG A 156 4.35 -1.94 2.56
C ARG A 156 4.99 -0.77 3.32
N ILE A 157 6.30 -0.85 3.49
CA ILE A 157 7.16 0.13 4.15
C ILE A 157 8.35 0.38 3.23
N ARG A 158 8.50 1.62 2.76
CA ARG A 158 9.73 2.05 2.09
C ARG A 158 10.70 2.46 3.18
N LEU A 159 11.76 1.68 3.36
CA LEU A 159 12.76 1.95 4.39
C LEU A 159 13.76 2.98 3.87
N THR A 160 14.31 2.74 2.68
CA THR A 160 15.18 3.68 1.94
C THR A 160 14.69 3.83 0.50
N GLN A 161 15.41 4.59 -0.32
CA GLN A 161 15.09 4.72 -1.75
C GLN A 161 15.19 3.37 -2.50
N ASP A 162 16.08 2.48 -2.06
CA ASP A 162 16.40 1.21 -2.71
C ASP A 162 16.02 -0.04 -1.90
N ILE A 163 15.30 0.12 -0.76
CA ILE A 163 14.86 -0.98 0.11
C ILE A 163 13.38 -0.85 0.44
N THR A 164 12.61 -1.89 0.15
CA THR A 164 11.20 -2.02 0.54
C THR A 164 10.97 -3.28 1.37
N LEU A 165 10.22 -3.11 2.45
CA LEU A 165 9.71 -4.18 3.30
C LEU A 165 8.19 -4.29 3.13
N ASP A 166 7.72 -5.44 2.67
CA ASP A 166 6.33 -5.86 2.81
C ASP A 166 6.23 -6.74 4.06
N LEU A 167 5.81 -6.14 5.18
CA LEU A 167 5.55 -6.87 6.43
C LEU A 167 4.14 -7.43 6.39
N VAL A 168 4.02 -8.74 6.17
CA VAL A 168 2.77 -9.47 6.10
C VAL A 168 2.40 -9.95 7.49
N ILE A 169 1.37 -9.34 8.06
CA ILE A 169 0.86 -9.69 9.38
C ILE A 169 -0.29 -10.69 9.24
N GLY A 170 -0.03 -11.92 9.68
CA GLY A 170 -0.95 -13.05 9.69
C GLY A 170 -0.29 -14.37 9.30
N ASP A 171 -1.12 -15.38 9.01
CA ASP A 171 -0.62 -16.73 8.73
C ASP A 171 0.09 -16.82 7.37
N ALA A 172 1.34 -17.29 7.37
CA ALA A 172 2.16 -17.33 6.17
C ALA A 172 1.56 -18.22 5.06
N ALA A 173 1.01 -19.40 5.42
CA ALA A 173 0.44 -20.31 4.43
C ALA A 173 -0.83 -19.73 3.79
N GLN A 174 -1.63 -19.01 4.57
CA GLN A 174 -2.79 -18.28 4.05
C GLN A 174 -2.37 -17.18 3.08
N TYR A 175 -1.45 -16.30 3.47
CA TYR A 175 -1.06 -15.15 2.63
C TYR A 175 -0.26 -15.56 1.39
N LEU A 176 0.54 -16.62 1.46
CA LEU A 176 1.17 -17.20 0.27
C LEU A 176 0.13 -17.76 -0.69
N GLY A 177 -0.88 -18.47 -0.18
CA GLY A 177 -2.01 -18.92 -1.00
C GLY A 177 -2.82 -17.79 -1.65
N LEU A 178 -2.77 -16.59 -1.07
CA LEU A 178 -3.40 -15.37 -1.58
C LEU A 178 -2.44 -14.48 -2.40
N ARG A 179 -1.17 -14.85 -2.53
CA ARG A 179 -0.18 -14.11 -3.32
C ARG A 179 -0.55 -14.22 -4.81
N PRO A 180 -0.64 -13.10 -5.56
CA PRO A 180 -1.04 -13.13 -6.96
C PRO A 180 -0.15 -14.07 -7.80
N PRO A 181 -0.73 -14.90 -8.70
CA PRO A 181 0.03 -15.89 -9.47
C PRO A 181 1.02 -15.26 -10.48
N TYR A 182 0.86 -13.97 -10.78
CA TYR A 182 1.74 -13.19 -11.65
C TYR A 182 2.82 -12.40 -10.88
N SER A 183 2.86 -12.46 -9.55
CA SER A 183 3.96 -11.89 -8.75
C SER A 183 5.29 -12.58 -9.08
N PRO A 184 6.44 -11.88 -9.04
CA PRO A 184 7.76 -12.43 -9.35
C PRO A 184 8.12 -13.64 -8.49
N ALA A 185 9.03 -14.48 -8.99
CA ALA A 185 9.58 -15.57 -8.18
C ALA A 185 10.42 -14.98 -7.05
N ILE A 186 10.47 -15.67 -5.92
CA ILE A 186 11.27 -15.27 -4.77
C ILE A 186 12.69 -15.73 -5.02
N ASP A 187 13.64 -14.78 -5.02
CA ASP A 187 15.04 -15.03 -5.32
C ASP A 187 15.75 -15.74 -4.16
N ALA A 188 15.35 -15.47 -2.92
CA ALA A 188 15.85 -16.16 -1.73
C ALA A 188 14.79 -16.35 -0.64
N TRP A 189 14.74 -17.55 -0.06
CA TRP A 189 13.89 -17.87 1.08
C TRP A 189 14.71 -17.96 2.38
N TYR A 190 14.21 -17.30 3.43
CA TYR A 190 14.65 -17.47 4.80
C TYR A 190 13.58 -18.24 5.56
N LEU A 191 13.86 -19.49 5.94
CA LEU A 191 12.96 -20.29 6.78
C LEU A 191 13.40 -20.17 8.22
N ASP A 192 12.84 -19.19 8.93
CA ASP A 192 13.23 -18.78 10.28
C ASP A 192 12.08 -18.85 11.31
N GLY A 193 11.31 -19.94 11.26
CA GLY A 193 10.36 -20.23 12.34
C GLY A 193 11.05 -20.77 13.59
N PHE A 194 10.36 -20.75 14.74
CA PHE A 194 10.75 -21.55 15.90
C PHE A 194 10.97 -23.03 15.55
N SER A 195 11.69 -23.75 16.42
CA SER A 195 12.11 -25.12 16.17
C SER A 195 10.96 -25.98 15.63
N PRO A 196 11.18 -26.82 14.59
CA PRO A 196 10.13 -27.66 14.03
C PRO A 196 9.36 -28.49 15.07
N ARG A 197 10.01 -28.82 16.20
CA ARG A 197 9.37 -29.55 17.29
C ARG A 197 8.20 -28.79 17.92
N VAL A 198 8.32 -27.48 18.11
CA VAL A 198 7.35 -26.65 18.85
C VAL A 198 6.48 -25.79 17.96
N ASN A 199 6.92 -25.48 16.74
CA ASN A 199 6.14 -24.72 15.76
C ASN A 199 5.97 -25.54 14.49
N SER A 200 5.21 -26.64 14.54
CA SER A 200 5.15 -27.58 13.42
C SER A 200 4.45 -27.03 12.16
N GLU A 201 3.55 -26.06 12.32
CA GLU A 201 2.76 -25.44 11.25
C GLU A 201 3.63 -24.81 10.16
N LEU A 202 4.70 -24.10 10.54
CA LEU A 202 5.63 -23.47 9.57
C LEU A 202 6.47 -24.47 8.76
N TRP A 203 6.50 -25.74 9.14
CA TRP A 203 7.32 -26.77 8.48
C TRP A 203 6.47 -27.89 7.87
N GLN A 204 5.17 -27.66 7.73
CA GLN A 204 4.28 -28.63 7.12
C GLN A 204 4.53 -28.75 5.62
N GLU A 205 4.37 -29.96 5.08
CA GLU A 205 4.64 -30.25 3.68
C GLU A 205 3.83 -29.37 2.72
N ALA A 206 2.59 -29.03 3.08
CA ALA A 206 1.74 -28.15 2.28
C ALA A 206 2.35 -26.75 2.07
N LEU A 207 2.93 -26.17 3.13
CA LEU A 207 3.59 -24.87 3.06
C LEU A 207 4.90 -24.97 2.27
N LEU A 208 5.71 -26.01 2.50
CA LEU A 208 6.95 -26.24 1.74
C LEU A 208 6.68 -26.38 0.23
N LYS A 209 5.58 -27.06 -0.15
CA LYS A 209 5.10 -27.12 -1.54
C LYS A 209 4.68 -25.76 -2.09
N GLN A 210 4.03 -24.91 -1.29
CA GLN A 210 3.71 -23.54 -1.70
C GLN A 210 4.97 -22.71 -1.98
N LEU A 211 6.06 -22.88 -1.22
CA LEU A 211 7.33 -22.19 -1.50
C LEU A 211 7.84 -22.49 -2.91
N ALA A 212 7.76 -23.77 -3.32
CA ALA A 212 8.15 -24.19 -4.67
C ALA A 212 7.32 -23.49 -5.76
N THR A 213 6.01 -23.29 -5.55
CA THR A 213 5.15 -22.58 -6.52
C THR A 213 5.49 -21.10 -6.72
N HIS A 214 6.27 -20.52 -5.80
CA HIS A 214 6.78 -19.16 -5.86
C HIS A 214 8.29 -19.10 -6.13
N SER A 215 8.91 -20.22 -6.52
CA SER A 215 10.34 -20.35 -6.78
C SER A 215 10.60 -20.62 -8.26
N ASP A 216 11.81 -20.29 -8.73
CA ASP A 216 12.32 -20.66 -10.05
C ASP A 216 13.80 -21.07 -9.99
N LYS A 217 14.42 -21.31 -11.15
CA LYS A 217 15.82 -21.74 -11.28
C LYS A 217 16.85 -20.82 -10.59
N HIS A 218 16.48 -19.59 -10.24
CA HIS A 218 17.33 -18.64 -9.53
C HIS A 218 17.09 -18.63 -8.02
N THR A 219 16.07 -19.33 -7.54
CA THR A 219 15.71 -19.36 -6.12
C THR A 219 16.69 -20.20 -5.32
N SER A 220 17.18 -19.61 -4.22
CA SER A 220 17.83 -20.33 -3.12
C SER A 220 16.97 -20.31 -1.86
N LEU A 221 17.26 -21.20 -0.94
CA LEU A 221 16.61 -21.29 0.35
C LEU A 221 17.66 -21.64 1.42
N ALA A 222 17.56 -21.02 2.60
CA ALA A 222 18.36 -21.40 3.75
C ALA A 222 17.53 -21.48 5.04
N THR A 223 17.94 -22.36 5.95
CA THR A 223 17.38 -22.48 7.30
C THR A 223 18.41 -23.00 8.27
N TYR A 224 18.36 -22.52 9.53
CA TYR A 224 19.21 -23.02 10.61
C TYR A 224 18.89 -24.49 10.95
N SER A 225 17.69 -24.97 10.61
CA SER A 225 17.22 -26.30 10.96
C SER A 225 17.92 -27.37 10.11
N SER A 226 18.35 -28.45 10.76
CA SER A 226 18.87 -29.67 10.11
C SER A 226 17.94 -30.88 10.29
N ALA A 227 16.70 -30.64 10.71
CA ALA A 227 15.73 -31.70 10.99
C ALA A 227 15.41 -32.52 9.72
N GLY A 228 15.49 -33.85 9.84
CA GLY A 228 15.29 -34.76 8.71
C GLY A 228 13.92 -34.64 8.04
N ARG A 229 12.88 -34.25 8.78
CA ARG A 229 11.54 -34.00 8.23
C ARG A 229 11.50 -32.78 7.30
N VAL A 230 12.23 -31.71 7.66
CA VAL A 230 12.31 -30.47 6.87
C VAL A 230 13.03 -30.77 5.56
N ARG A 231 14.16 -31.48 5.63
CA ARG A 231 14.91 -31.94 4.46
C ARG A 231 14.02 -32.73 3.50
N ARG A 232 13.32 -33.77 3.99
CA ARG A 232 12.44 -34.60 3.16
C ARG A 232 11.27 -33.80 2.59
N GLY A 233 10.69 -32.89 3.37
CA GLY A 233 9.59 -32.02 2.90
C GLY A 233 10.03 -31.10 1.76
N LEU A 234 11.21 -30.48 1.87
CA LEU A 234 11.79 -29.65 0.80
C LEU A 234 12.11 -30.46 -0.46
N GLN A 235 12.68 -31.67 -0.30
CA GLN A 235 12.91 -32.59 -1.42
C GLN A 235 11.60 -32.99 -2.10
N ALA A 236 10.56 -33.30 -1.33
CA ALA A 236 9.23 -33.63 -1.85
C ALA A 236 8.53 -32.43 -2.53
N ALA A 237 8.91 -31.20 -2.17
CA ALA A 237 8.47 -29.98 -2.83
C ALA A 237 9.27 -29.66 -4.12
N GLY A 238 10.32 -30.42 -4.44
CA GLY A 238 11.11 -30.27 -5.66
C GLY A 238 12.39 -29.44 -5.51
N PHE A 239 12.81 -29.10 -4.29
CA PHE A 239 14.09 -28.44 -4.07
C PHE A 239 15.26 -29.43 -4.07
N ASP A 240 16.39 -29.01 -4.63
CA ASP A 240 17.67 -29.69 -4.50
C ASP A 240 18.31 -29.31 -3.16
N VAL A 241 18.19 -30.21 -2.18
CA VAL A 241 18.55 -29.93 -0.79
C VAL A 241 19.95 -30.43 -0.45
N SER A 242 20.78 -29.53 0.11
CA SER A 242 22.12 -29.81 0.60
C SER A 242 22.23 -29.61 2.12
N ARG A 243 23.09 -30.41 2.76
CA ARG A 243 23.51 -30.17 4.15
C ARG A 243 24.77 -29.32 4.12
N SER A 244 24.76 -28.22 4.86
CA SER A 244 25.87 -27.27 4.94
C SER A 244 26.36 -27.15 6.38
N GLU A 245 27.55 -26.58 6.58
CA GLU A 245 28.13 -26.36 7.90
C GLU A 245 27.25 -25.40 8.73
N GLY A 246 26.91 -25.78 9.96
CA GLY A 246 26.12 -24.93 10.84
C GLY A 246 26.98 -23.91 11.60
N TRP A 247 26.33 -23.01 12.33
CA TRP A 247 27.01 -21.97 13.10
C TRP A 247 27.58 -22.50 14.43
N GLN A 248 28.88 -22.26 14.66
CA GLN A 248 29.60 -22.62 15.89
C GLN A 248 29.37 -24.08 16.32
N HIS A 249 28.67 -24.31 17.43
CA HIS A 249 28.43 -25.65 17.97
C HIS A 249 27.36 -26.44 17.19
N LYS A 250 26.57 -25.78 16.33
CA LYS A 250 25.59 -26.46 15.47
C LYS A 250 26.30 -27.11 14.29
N ARG A 251 26.27 -28.44 14.22
CA ARG A 251 27.01 -29.20 13.19
C ARG A 251 26.53 -28.95 11.76
N HIS A 252 25.22 -28.81 11.58
CA HIS A 252 24.62 -28.75 10.25
C HIS A 252 23.46 -27.76 10.19
N MET A 253 23.32 -27.13 9.02
CA MET A 253 22.15 -26.39 8.56
C MET A 253 21.70 -26.93 7.18
N ILE A 254 20.59 -26.40 6.65
CA ILE A 254 20.08 -26.77 5.32
C ILE A 254 20.16 -25.58 4.39
N THR A 255 20.68 -25.81 3.18
CA THR A 255 20.55 -24.92 2.03
C THR A 255 19.91 -25.67 0.87
N ALA A 256 19.15 -24.99 0.03
CA ALA A 256 18.54 -25.61 -1.14
C ALA A 256 18.45 -24.66 -2.34
N THR A 257 18.34 -25.22 -3.53
CA THR A 257 18.06 -24.49 -4.77
C THR A 257 16.87 -25.10 -5.49
N TYR A 258 16.13 -24.32 -6.27
CA TYR A 258 15.04 -24.84 -7.07
C TYR A 258 15.53 -25.03 -8.53
N PRO A 259 15.31 -26.19 -9.18
CA PRO A 259 15.92 -26.47 -10.48
C PRO A 259 15.10 -26.00 -11.69
N GLU A 260 13.79 -25.80 -11.52
CA GLU A 260 12.89 -25.54 -12.65
C GLU A 260 12.77 -24.06 -13.01
N SER A 261 12.80 -23.74 -14.31
CA SER A 261 12.58 -22.38 -14.79
C SER A 261 11.09 -22.05 -14.93
N LEU A 262 10.63 -20.97 -14.30
CA LEU A 262 9.34 -20.39 -14.64
C LEU A 262 9.47 -19.60 -15.95
N LYS A 263 8.68 -19.98 -16.98
CA LYS A 263 8.58 -19.19 -18.21
C LYS A 263 7.84 -17.89 -17.92
N ARG A 264 8.55 -16.76 -17.93
CA ARG A 264 7.93 -15.43 -17.76
C ARG A 264 8.45 -14.45 -18.78
N ARG A 265 7.55 -13.54 -19.16
CA ARG A 265 7.79 -12.48 -20.13
C ARG A 265 8.03 -11.21 -19.34
N GLN A 266 9.28 -10.77 -19.26
CA GLN A 266 9.64 -9.46 -18.72
C GLN A 266 10.15 -8.57 -19.87
N ARG A 267 9.75 -7.30 -19.85
CA ARG A 267 10.23 -6.28 -20.79
C ARG A 267 10.93 -5.19 -20.00
N GLU A 268 12.01 -4.67 -20.58
CA GLU A 268 12.71 -3.49 -20.09
C GLU A 268 11.93 -2.23 -20.48
N THR A 269 10.79 -1.97 -19.84
CA THR A 269 10.05 -0.72 -20.08
C THR A 269 10.68 0.43 -19.28
N GLN A 270 10.85 1.60 -19.90
CA GLN A 270 11.46 2.76 -19.22
C GLN A 270 10.66 4.06 -19.36
N SER A 271 9.44 3.99 -19.91
CA SER A 271 8.58 5.16 -20.06
C SER A 271 7.11 4.88 -19.76
N ALA A 272 6.43 5.90 -19.22
CA ALA A 272 5.00 5.87 -18.98
C ALA A 272 4.34 7.22 -19.31
N LEU A 273 3.17 7.16 -19.93
CA LEU A 273 2.20 8.25 -20.02
C LEU A 273 1.20 8.09 -18.89
N VAL A 274 1.05 9.11 -18.05
CA VAL A 274 0.01 9.16 -17.02
C VAL A 274 -0.94 10.30 -17.37
N VAL A 275 -2.21 10.00 -17.56
CA VAL A 275 -3.23 10.98 -17.94
C VAL A 275 -4.09 11.35 -16.75
N GLY A 276 -3.98 12.61 -16.30
CA GLY A 276 -4.63 13.19 -15.14
C GLY A 276 -3.62 13.56 -14.06
N ALA A 277 -3.48 14.86 -13.77
CA ALA A 277 -2.60 15.45 -12.76
C ALA A 277 -3.32 15.73 -11.42
N GLY A 278 -4.29 14.87 -11.08
CA GLY A 278 -4.83 14.76 -9.72
C GLY A 278 -4.05 13.76 -8.87
N LEU A 279 -4.52 13.48 -7.66
CA LEU A 279 -3.82 12.59 -6.71
C LEU A 279 -3.47 11.22 -7.31
N ALA A 280 -4.42 10.57 -8.00
CA ALA A 280 -4.20 9.23 -8.56
C ALA A 280 -3.02 9.22 -9.56
N GLY A 281 -2.97 10.20 -10.47
CA GLY A 281 -1.90 10.29 -11.45
C GLY A 281 -0.57 10.73 -10.83
N CYS A 282 -0.57 11.70 -9.91
CA CYS A 282 0.65 12.15 -9.24
C CYS A 282 1.28 11.04 -8.38
N PHE A 283 0.49 10.27 -7.62
CA PHE A 283 1.01 9.11 -6.88
C PHE A 283 1.53 8.01 -7.81
N THR A 284 0.85 7.75 -8.93
CA THR A 284 1.32 6.77 -9.92
C THR A 284 2.63 7.22 -10.57
N ALA A 285 2.73 8.49 -10.96
CA ALA A 285 3.93 9.08 -11.54
C ALA A 285 5.12 9.02 -10.55
N ASN A 286 4.88 9.36 -9.28
CA ASN A 286 5.88 9.25 -8.23
C ASN A 286 6.36 7.81 -8.03
N ALA A 287 5.43 6.85 -7.93
CA ALA A 287 5.74 5.43 -7.75
C ALA A 287 6.54 4.84 -8.93
N LEU A 288 6.25 5.27 -10.16
CA LEU A 288 6.99 4.87 -11.36
C LEU A 288 8.36 5.56 -11.44
N SER A 289 8.43 6.86 -11.18
CA SER A 289 9.69 7.61 -11.19
C SER A 289 10.66 7.08 -10.14
N ALA A 290 10.17 6.67 -8.96
CA ALA A 290 10.99 6.02 -7.93
C ALA A 290 11.62 4.70 -8.40
N ARG A 291 11.05 4.06 -9.43
CA ARG A 291 11.56 2.84 -10.08
C ARG A 291 12.37 3.13 -11.35
N GLY A 292 12.75 4.40 -11.55
CA GLY A 292 13.59 4.84 -12.66
C GLY A 292 12.84 5.09 -13.98
N PHE A 293 11.50 5.15 -13.98
CA PHE A 293 10.75 5.45 -15.20
C PHE A 293 10.81 6.94 -15.53
N ARG A 294 10.88 7.25 -16.83
CA ARG A 294 10.54 8.57 -17.34
C ARG A 294 9.03 8.68 -17.51
N VAL A 295 8.41 9.57 -16.75
CA VAL A 295 6.95 9.74 -16.75
C VAL A 295 6.58 11.05 -17.41
N THR A 296 5.72 11.03 -18.42
CA THR A 296 5.04 12.23 -18.90
C THR A 296 3.64 12.27 -18.30
N LEU A 297 3.37 13.28 -17.47
CA LEU A 297 2.09 13.46 -16.78
C LEU A 297 1.28 14.53 -17.54
N ILE A 298 0.16 14.14 -18.16
CA ILE A 298 -0.63 15.04 -19.03
C ILE A 298 -1.96 15.36 -18.37
N ASP A 299 -2.32 16.65 -18.31
CA ASP A 299 -3.64 17.11 -17.91
C ASP A 299 -4.16 18.23 -18.83
N GLY A 300 -5.48 18.25 -19.04
CA GLY A 300 -6.15 19.33 -19.79
C GLY A 300 -6.33 20.61 -18.97
N GLY A 301 -6.26 20.53 -17.64
CA GLY A 301 -6.31 21.67 -16.74
C GLY A 301 -5.04 22.51 -16.77
N MET A 302 -5.13 23.72 -16.22
CA MET A 302 -4.03 24.71 -16.21
C MET A 302 -2.93 24.39 -15.20
N ASP A 303 -3.22 23.59 -14.17
CA ASP A 303 -2.30 23.22 -13.09
C ASP A 303 -2.74 21.89 -12.45
N PHE A 304 -1.98 21.39 -11.49
CA PHE A 304 -2.31 20.25 -10.66
C PHE A 304 -3.69 20.38 -10.01
N GLY A 305 -4.38 19.24 -9.91
CA GLY A 305 -5.65 19.19 -9.21
C GLY A 305 -6.78 19.99 -9.86
N ALA A 306 -6.73 20.28 -11.16
CA ALA A 306 -7.82 20.98 -11.86
C ALA A 306 -9.21 20.29 -11.72
N GLY A 307 -9.23 18.98 -11.46
CA GLY A 307 -10.44 18.21 -11.13
C GLY A 307 -10.69 18.06 -9.61
N ALA A 308 -11.18 16.88 -9.19
CA ALA A 308 -11.56 16.59 -7.80
C ALA A 308 -10.48 16.92 -6.75
N SER A 309 -9.21 16.77 -7.12
CA SER A 309 -8.06 16.95 -6.24
C SER A 309 -7.70 18.40 -5.96
N GLY A 310 -8.39 19.39 -6.52
CA GLY A 310 -8.15 20.82 -6.28
C GLY A 310 -8.94 21.41 -5.12
N ILE A 311 -9.45 20.59 -4.21
CA ILE A 311 -10.12 21.07 -2.99
C ILE A 311 -9.07 21.65 -2.03
N PRO A 312 -9.31 22.76 -1.30
CA PRO A 312 -8.27 23.38 -0.49
C PRO A 312 -7.75 22.51 0.66
N GLN A 313 -8.63 21.72 1.28
CA GLN A 313 -8.27 20.83 2.39
C GLN A 313 -8.93 19.47 2.15
N LEU A 314 -8.14 18.41 2.22
CA LEU A 314 -8.60 17.04 2.03
C LEU A 314 -8.23 16.19 3.25
N SER A 315 -9.23 15.56 3.86
CA SER A 315 -9.04 14.79 5.09
C SER A 315 -8.63 13.34 4.82
N LEU A 316 -7.77 12.81 5.68
CA LEU A 316 -7.39 11.40 5.72
C LEU A 316 -8.01 10.75 6.95
N ARG A 317 -8.88 9.76 6.73
CA ARG A 317 -9.40 8.85 7.76
C ARG A 317 -9.59 7.46 7.20
N LEU A 318 -9.62 6.47 8.09
CA LEU A 318 -10.00 5.11 7.75
C LEU A 318 -11.49 5.06 7.39
N ARG A 319 -11.81 4.40 6.27
CA ARG A 319 -13.17 3.99 5.94
C ARG A 319 -13.48 2.68 6.65
N LEU A 320 -14.47 2.70 7.54
CA LEU A 320 -14.84 1.55 8.36
C LEU A 320 -15.96 0.73 7.71
N PHE A 321 -15.94 -0.57 7.99
CA PHE A 321 -16.90 -1.57 7.51
C PHE A 321 -17.32 -2.48 8.66
N ASN A 322 -18.58 -2.92 8.69
CA ASN A 322 -19.13 -3.82 9.72
C ASN A 322 -18.69 -5.28 9.56
N GLU A 323 -17.80 -5.58 8.62
CA GLU A 323 -17.32 -6.93 8.30
C GLU A 323 -15.84 -6.87 7.97
N ALA A 324 -15.09 -7.86 8.48
CA ALA A 324 -13.70 -8.09 8.13
C ALA A 324 -13.64 -8.89 6.82
N ASN A 325 -13.43 -8.19 5.71
CA ASN A 325 -13.31 -8.79 4.37
C ASN A 325 -12.19 -8.10 3.57
N SER A 326 -11.84 -8.63 2.39
CA SER A 326 -10.70 -8.16 1.60
C SER A 326 -10.84 -6.68 1.17
N MET A 327 -12.08 -6.20 1.00
CA MET A 327 -12.37 -4.78 0.77
C MET A 327 -12.02 -3.93 1.99
N ALA A 328 -12.54 -4.28 3.17
CA ALA A 328 -12.25 -3.56 4.41
C ALA A 328 -10.75 -3.57 4.71
N GLN A 329 -10.08 -4.69 4.48
CA GLN A 329 -8.64 -4.85 4.65
C GLN A 329 -7.85 -3.95 3.69
N PHE A 330 -8.27 -3.83 2.42
CA PHE A 330 -7.63 -2.92 1.46
C PHE A 330 -7.70 -1.46 1.93
N TYR A 331 -8.86 -1.00 2.42
CA TYR A 331 -8.99 0.37 2.93
C TYR A 331 -8.16 0.60 4.20
N LEU A 332 -8.05 -0.40 5.08
CA LEU A 332 -7.16 -0.37 6.24
C LEU A 332 -5.70 -0.24 5.84
N GLN A 333 -5.21 -1.15 4.99
CA GLN A 333 -3.84 -1.14 4.48
C GLN A 333 -3.52 0.18 3.76
N SER A 334 -4.44 0.67 2.92
CA SER A 334 -4.29 1.93 2.19
C SER A 334 -4.19 3.14 3.12
N TYR A 335 -5.04 3.19 4.16
CA TYR A 335 -4.97 4.25 5.18
C TYR A 335 -3.64 4.23 5.94
N LEU A 336 -3.21 3.06 6.43
CA LEU A 336 -1.98 2.93 7.21
C LEU A 336 -0.73 3.21 6.37
N PHE A 337 -0.71 2.73 5.12
CA PHE A 337 0.33 3.07 4.14
C PHE A 337 0.41 4.57 3.91
N THR A 338 -0.73 5.21 3.63
CA THR A 338 -0.79 6.66 3.41
C THR A 338 -0.34 7.45 4.63
N LEU A 339 -0.75 7.05 5.84
CA LEU A 339 -0.36 7.72 7.07
C LEU A 339 1.15 7.69 7.28
N ARG A 340 1.78 6.50 7.16
CA ARG A 340 3.25 6.38 7.24
C ARG A 340 3.93 7.22 6.17
N TRP A 341 3.40 7.18 4.96
CA TRP A 341 3.94 7.91 3.82
C TRP A 341 3.87 9.43 4.00
N LEU A 342 2.77 9.98 4.51
CA LEU A 342 2.63 11.43 4.74
C LEU A 342 3.58 11.92 5.85
N ILE A 343 3.75 11.12 6.91
CA ILE A 343 4.71 11.43 7.99
C ILE A 343 6.12 11.50 7.41
N GLN A 344 6.51 10.53 6.58
CA GLN A 344 7.81 10.50 5.93
C GLN A 344 7.98 11.69 4.95
N LEU A 345 6.99 11.94 4.10
CA LEU A 345 7.06 13.04 3.12
C LEU A 345 7.26 14.40 3.80
N GLN A 346 6.58 14.64 4.92
CA GLN A 346 6.75 15.88 5.68
C GLN A 346 8.16 16.04 6.27
N GLN A 347 8.85 14.94 6.58
CA GLN A 347 10.24 14.98 7.04
C GLN A 347 11.21 15.25 5.88
N ASP A 348 10.91 14.72 4.70
CA ASP A 348 11.79 14.77 3.53
C ASP A 348 11.60 16.03 2.67
N THR A 349 10.50 16.77 2.86
CA THR A 349 10.11 17.89 1.99
C THR A 349 9.44 19.03 2.75
N ASN A 350 9.20 20.18 2.10
CA ASN A 350 8.43 21.29 2.66
C ASN A 350 6.91 21.09 2.62
N PHE A 351 6.44 19.85 2.44
CA PHE A 351 5.02 19.54 2.44
C PHE A 351 4.46 19.52 3.87
N GLU A 352 3.26 20.09 4.06
CA GLU A 352 2.62 20.13 5.37
C GLU A 352 1.52 19.07 5.50
N TRP A 353 1.73 18.14 6.45
CA TRP A 353 0.69 17.23 6.92
C TRP A 353 0.15 17.72 8.28
N HIS A 354 -1.15 18.04 8.31
CA HIS A 354 -1.79 18.54 9.51
C HIS A 354 -2.43 17.38 10.29
N ALA A 355 -1.62 16.72 11.12
CA ALA A 355 -2.01 15.59 11.99
C ALA A 355 -2.89 16.03 13.18
N CYS A 356 -4.04 16.65 12.91
CA CYS A 356 -4.90 17.26 13.91
C CYS A 356 -5.97 16.31 14.51
N GLY A 357 -6.07 15.08 14.01
CA GLY A 357 -7.16 14.18 14.35
C GLY A 357 -8.48 14.55 13.65
N ILE A 358 -9.42 13.60 13.66
CA ILE A 358 -10.74 13.75 13.05
C ILE A 358 -11.79 13.14 13.98
N ARG A 359 -12.81 13.92 14.35
CA ARG A 359 -14.02 13.41 14.98
C ARG A 359 -15.09 13.18 13.91
N GLN A 360 -15.64 11.96 13.87
CA GLN A 360 -16.75 11.61 12.98
C GLN A 360 -18.01 11.37 13.81
N LEU A 361 -18.96 12.30 13.71
CA LEU A 361 -20.27 12.21 14.35
C LEU A 361 -21.13 11.12 13.68
N THR A 362 -22.08 10.56 14.42
CA THR A 362 -23.11 9.64 13.89
C THR A 362 -23.88 10.23 12.71
N SER A 363 -24.05 11.56 12.67
CA SER A 363 -24.71 12.27 11.56
C SER A 363 -23.96 12.18 10.23
N ALA A 364 -22.65 11.93 10.24
CA ALA A 364 -21.84 11.66 9.03
C ALA A 364 -21.95 10.22 8.52
N MET A 365 -22.59 9.32 9.28
CA MET A 365 -22.63 7.90 8.95
C MET A 365 -23.76 7.58 7.97
N ASN A 366 -23.56 6.53 7.17
CA ASN A 366 -24.56 6.10 6.21
C ASN A 366 -25.80 5.56 6.94
N ARG A 367 -26.90 6.30 6.90
CA ARG A 367 -28.17 5.92 7.55
C ARG A 367 -28.77 4.62 7.03
N ARG A 368 -28.47 4.21 5.78
CA ARG A 368 -28.98 2.95 5.19
C ARG A 368 -28.22 1.72 5.67
N LYS A 369 -26.95 1.89 6.02
CA LYS A 369 -26.06 0.83 6.53
C LYS A 369 -25.24 1.43 7.67
N PRO A 370 -25.87 1.66 8.84
CA PRO A 370 -25.20 2.29 9.97
C PRO A 370 -24.03 1.42 10.43
N LEU A 371 -22.98 2.09 10.92
CA LEU A 371 -21.85 1.40 11.54
C LEU A 371 -22.29 0.81 12.87
N ASN A 372 -21.86 -0.42 13.16
CA ASN A 372 -22.10 -1.08 14.43
C ASN A 372 -20.81 -1.01 15.24
N PHE A 373 -20.83 -0.24 16.33
CA PHE A 373 -19.63 0.08 17.12
C PHE A 373 -19.01 -1.14 17.80
N GLU A 374 -19.82 -2.09 18.25
CA GLU A 374 -19.35 -3.36 18.83
C GLU A 374 -18.58 -4.19 17.78
N LYS A 375 -19.15 -4.32 16.57
CA LYS A 375 -18.45 -4.97 15.46
C LYS A 375 -17.15 -4.25 15.09
N LEU A 376 -17.16 -2.92 15.09
CA LEU A 376 -15.97 -2.13 14.76
C LEU A 376 -14.85 -2.35 15.78
N ALA A 377 -15.16 -2.31 17.08
CA ALA A 377 -14.19 -2.60 18.13
C ALA A 377 -13.63 -4.02 17.99
N HIS A 378 -14.49 -5.00 17.68
CA HIS A 378 -14.04 -6.37 17.43
C HIS A 378 -13.16 -6.50 16.18
N ILE A 379 -13.47 -5.79 15.09
CA ILE A 379 -12.76 -5.94 13.82
C ILE A 379 -11.42 -5.21 13.81
N TYR A 380 -11.37 -3.98 14.31
CA TYR A 380 -10.22 -3.08 14.14
C TYR A 380 -9.46 -2.80 15.45
N GLY A 381 -10.02 -3.13 16.61
CA GLY A 381 -9.52 -2.67 17.90
C GLY A 381 -9.74 -1.18 18.12
N ASP A 382 -8.96 -0.59 19.04
CA ASP A 382 -9.05 0.82 19.45
C ASP A 382 -7.76 1.63 19.17
N GLU A 383 -6.73 1.01 18.60
CA GLU A 383 -5.46 1.71 18.31
C GLU A 383 -5.60 2.75 17.19
N VAL A 384 -6.37 2.41 16.14
CA VAL A 384 -6.51 3.24 14.93
C VAL A 384 -7.58 4.33 15.11
N PHE A 385 -8.60 4.07 15.94
CA PHE A 385 -9.64 5.00 16.32
C PHE A 385 -10.21 4.63 17.69
N THR A 386 -10.78 5.59 18.41
CA THR A 386 -11.54 5.34 19.64
C THR A 386 -13.02 5.63 19.45
N LEU A 387 -13.87 4.90 20.16
CA LEU A 387 -15.33 5.11 20.16
C LEU A 387 -15.70 6.04 21.32
N GLU A 388 -16.33 7.17 21.02
CA GLU A 388 -16.74 8.16 22.02
C GLU A 388 -18.22 7.98 22.37
N GLN A 389 -18.51 7.24 23.44
CA GLN A 389 -19.84 7.09 24.09
C GLN A 389 -21.03 6.84 23.15
N GLY A 390 -20.83 6.17 22.01
CA GLY A 390 -21.92 5.93 21.05
C GLY A 390 -22.31 7.13 20.18
N GLN A 391 -21.61 8.27 20.31
CA GLN A 391 -21.94 9.53 19.63
C GLN A 391 -21.02 9.83 18.46
N SER A 392 -19.75 9.42 18.55
CA SER A 392 -18.74 9.69 17.55
C SER A 392 -17.62 8.65 17.52
N ILE A 393 -16.83 8.72 16.46
CA ILE A 393 -15.59 7.97 16.28
C ILE A 393 -14.45 8.98 16.20
N TRP A 394 -13.41 8.81 17.02
CA TRP A 394 -12.24 9.67 17.06
C TRP A 394 -11.04 8.99 16.38
N PHE A 395 -10.64 9.53 15.23
CA PHE A 395 -9.44 9.11 14.51
C PHE A 395 -8.25 9.98 14.94
N ARG A 396 -7.57 9.60 16.03
CA ARG A 396 -6.45 10.36 16.62
C ARG A 396 -5.29 10.66 15.64
N HIS A 397 -5.08 9.77 14.67
CA HIS A 397 -4.02 9.90 13.66
C HIS A 397 -4.53 10.42 12.31
N GLY A 398 -5.82 10.73 12.22
CA GLY A 398 -6.37 11.43 11.07
C GLY A 398 -5.88 12.88 11.00
N GLY A 399 -6.22 13.54 9.91
CA GLY A 399 -5.79 14.90 9.67
C GLY A 399 -6.16 15.36 8.28
N TRP A 400 -5.49 16.40 7.78
CA TRP A 400 -5.73 16.91 6.44
C TRP A 400 -4.46 17.41 5.75
N VAL A 401 -4.56 17.52 4.42
CA VAL A 401 -3.51 18.03 3.54
C VAL A 401 -4.08 19.08 2.59
N ASN A 402 -3.22 19.95 2.06
CA ASN A 402 -3.48 20.62 0.81
C ASN A 402 -3.13 19.66 -0.35
N PRO A 403 -4.12 19.13 -1.11
CA PRO A 403 -3.87 18.12 -2.14
C PRO A 403 -3.12 18.66 -3.37
N VAL A 404 -3.18 19.96 -3.67
CA VAL A 404 -2.40 20.56 -4.76
C VAL A 404 -0.93 20.64 -4.38
N GLN A 405 -0.63 21.11 -3.17
CA GLN A 405 0.74 21.08 -2.62
C GLN A 405 1.30 19.67 -2.57
N LEU A 406 0.46 18.68 -2.21
CA LEU A 406 0.83 17.27 -2.24
C LEU A 406 1.18 16.80 -3.67
N CYS A 407 0.38 17.15 -4.67
CA CYS A 407 0.66 16.81 -6.08
C CYS A 407 1.99 17.43 -6.56
N GLN A 408 2.28 18.67 -6.16
CA GLN A 408 3.54 19.34 -6.47
C GLN A 408 4.73 18.63 -5.82
N ALA A 409 4.64 18.30 -4.53
CA ALA A 409 5.69 17.57 -3.82
C ALA A 409 5.97 16.19 -4.45
N LEU A 410 4.91 15.47 -4.83
CA LEU A 410 5.00 14.15 -5.49
C LEU A 410 5.70 14.18 -6.85
N THR A 411 5.61 15.30 -7.56
CA THR A 411 6.05 15.42 -8.96
C THR A 411 7.30 16.29 -9.12
N ALA A 412 7.97 16.61 -8.01
CA ALA A 412 9.19 17.40 -8.00
C ALA A 412 10.43 16.66 -8.56
N SER A 413 10.35 15.34 -8.77
CA SER A 413 11.48 14.57 -9.31
C SER A 413 11.74 14.87 -10.78
N ALA A 414 13.01 14.89 -11.19
CA ALA A 414 13.39 15.10 -12.59
C ALA A 414 12.92 13.97 -13.54
N GLY A 415 12.49 12.83 -12.99
CA GLY A 415 11.91 11.71 -13.76
C GLY A 415 10.47 11.96 -14.21
N ILE A 416 9.82 13.03 -13.74
CA ILE A 416 8.43 13.36 -14.07
C ILE A 416 8.39 14.67 -14.85
N ALA A 417 7.74 14.65 -16.00
CA ALA A 417 7.50 15.81 -16.85
C ALA A 417 6.00 16.13 -16.92
N PRO A 418 5.50 17.05 -16.07
CA PRO A 418 4.13 17.54 -16.15
C PRO A 418 3.88 18.37 -17.41
N LYS A 419 2.72 18.17 -18.04
CA LYS A 419 2.23 18.93 -19.20
C LYS A 419 0.77 19.32 -18.97
N PHE A 420 0.57 20.59 -18.71
CA PHE A 420 -0.74 21.20 -18.49
C PHE A 420 -1.31 21.79 -19.77
N ASN A 421 -2.57 22.25 -19.71
CA ASN A 421 -3.29 22.82 -20.85
C ASN A 421 -3.20 21.93 -22.10
N SER A 422 -3.23 20.62 -21.89
CA SER A 422 -2.96 19.60 -22.90
C SER A 422 -4.21 18.75 -23.10
N HIS A 423 -5.16 19.27 -23.88
CA HIS A 423 -6.41 18.59 -24.18
C HIS A 423 -6.21 17.42 -25.15
N ILE A 424 -6.35 16.21 -24.64
CA ILE A 424 -6.23 14.97 -25.42
C ILE A 424 -7.53 14.75 -26.19
N GLN A 425 -7.44 14.72 -27.51
CA GLN A 425 -8.54 14.38 -28.40
C GLN A 425 -8.52 12.89 -28.77
N ARG A 426 -7.33 12.32 -28.93
CA ARG A 426 -7.16 10.93 -29.39
C ARG A 426 -6.00 10.24 -28.69
N ILE A 427 -6.21 8.97 -28.37
CA ILE A 427 -5.19 8.07 -27.85
C ILE A 427 -5.10 6.87 -28.79
N GLU A 428 -3.89 6.52 -29.20
CA GLU A 428 -3.65 5.41 -30.10
C GLU A 428 -2.39 4.63 -29.71
N TYR A 429 -2.35 3.36 -30.11
CA TYR A 429 -1.18 2.52 -29.97
C TYR A 429 -0.61 2.20 -31.35
N ASN A 430 0.67 2.52 -31.57
CA ASN A 430 1.31 2.39 -32.89
C ASN A 430 2.03 1.04 -33.10
N GLY A 431 1.85 0.08 -32.20
CA GLY A 431 2.53 -1.22 -32.22
C GLY A 431 3.62 -1.37 -31.15
N SER A 432 4.22 -0.25 -30.72
CA SER A 432 5.22 -0.24 -29.64
C SER A 432 4.90 0.74 -28.52
N ASN A 433 4.26 1.87 -28.83
CA ASN A 433 4.03 2.98 -27.91
C ASN A 433 2.59 3.49 -27.99
N TRP A 434 2.10 3.96 -26.84
CA TRP A 434 0.94 4.82 -26.72
C TRP A 434 1.28 6.26 -27.09
N ARG A 435 0.39 6.91 -27.83
CA ARG A 435 0.48 8.33 -28.20
C ARG A 435 -0.79 9.05 -27.76
N CYS A 436 -0.62 10.23 -27.16
CA CYS A 436 -1.71 11.16 -26.91
C CYS A 436 -1.61 12.32 -27.91
N LEU A 437 -2.71 12.60 -28.60
CA LEU A 437 -2.82 13.60 -29.68
C LEU A 437 -3.86 14.66 -29.31
N ASP A 438 -3.61 15.91 -29.68
CA ASP A 438 -4.58 17.00 -29.60
C ASP A 438 -5.54 17.02 -30.82
N GLN A 439 -6.42 18.01 -30.88
CA GLN A 439 -7.40 18.21 -31.95
C GLN A 439 -6.79 18.47 -33.35
N ASN A 440 -5.52 18.86 -33.42
CA ASN A 440 -4.79 19.12 -34.67
C ASN A 440 -3.81 17.97 -34.99
N ASP A 441 -4.00 16.79 -34.38
CA ASP A 441 -3.10 15.64 -34.47
C ASP A 441 -1.66 15.90 -34.00
N LYS A 442 -1.44 16.96 -33.21
CA LYS A 442 -0.13 17.22 -32.59
C LYS A 442 0.08 16.27 -31.42
N GLN A 443 1.27 15.68 -31.35
CA GLN A 443 1.65 14.80 -30.26
C GLN A 443 1.87 15.56 -28.94
N LEU A 444 1.06 15.23 -27.94
CA LEU A 444 1.18 15.72 -26.57
C LEU A 444 2.18 14.86 -25.76
N GLY A 445 2.20 13.54 -26.01
CA GLY A 445 3.13 12.61 -25.36
C GLY A 445 3.19 11.25 -26.05
N ILE A 446 4.26 10.50 -25.74
CA ILE A 446 4.49 9.14 -26.21
C ILE A 446 5.19 8.33 -25.11
N ALA A 447 4.76 7.08 -24.89
CA ALA A 447 5.44 6.14 -24.01
C ALA A 447 4.98 4.70 -24.27
N GLU A 448 5.70 3.72 -23.73
CA GLU A 448 5.37 2.30 -23.84
C GLU A 448 4.14 1.93 -22.99
N ASN A 449 4.04 2.50 -21.79
CA ASN A 449 2.93 2.26 -20.86
C ASN A 449 1.97 3.46 -20.82
N LEU A 450 0.67 3.19 -20.68
CA LEU A 450 -0.36 4.21 -20.50
C LEU A 450 -1.16 3.94 -19.22
N VAL A 451 -1.24 4.95 -18.35
CA VAL A 451 -2.09 4.96 -17.18
C VAL A 451 -3.17 6.02 -17.35
N LEU A 452 -4.44 5.62 -17.28
CA LEU A 452 -5.57 6.53 -17.25
C LEU A 452 -5.99 6.80 -15.81
N ALA A 453 -5.65 7.99 -15.33
CA ALA A 453 -5.99 8.51 -14.00
C ALA A 453 -7.00 9.68 -14.06
N SER A 454 -7.70 9.81 -15.19
CA SER A 454 -8.69 10.86 -15.46
C SER A 454 -10.09 10.25 -15.65
N PRO A 455 -11.01 10.39 -14.68
CA PRO A 455 -12.35 9.84 -14.81
C PRO A 455 -13.12 10.29 -16.07
N PRO A 456 -13.11 11.58 -16.49
CA PRO A 456 -13.79 12.00 -17.71
C PRO A 456 -13.29 11.32 -18.99
N LEU A 457 -11.98 11.03 -19.07
CA LEU A 457 -11.43 10.31 -20.22
C LEU A 457 -11.81 8.83 -20.18
N VAL A 458 -11.82 8.24 -18.99
CA VAL A 458 -12.26 6.85 -18.79
C VAL A 458 -13.74 6.70 -19.15
N ASP A 459 -14.58 7.69 -18.84
CA ASP A 459 -16.01 7.74 -19.21
C ASP A 459 -16.27 7.67 -20.73
N GLN A 460 -15.32 8.13 -21.55
CA GLN A 460 -15.41 8.09 -23.01
C GLN A 460 -15.08 6.71 -23.59
N LEU A 461 -14.56 5.76 -22.78
CA LEU A 461 -14.23 4.41 -23.22
C LEU A 461 -15.47 3.51 -23.17
N SER A 462 -15.75 2.77 -24.25
CA SER A 462 -16.93 1.90 -24.32
C SER A 462 -16.99 0.78 -23.27
N LEU A 463 -15.86 0.40 -22.67
CA LEU A 463 -15.80 -0.53 -21.54
C LEU A 463 -16.52 0.00 -20.28
N VAL A 464 -16.51 1.31 -20.08
CA VAL A 464 -16.94 1.94 -18.84
C VAL A 464 -18.46 2.04 -18.73
N ASN A 465 -19.17 1.86 -19.84
CA ASN A 465 -20.61 1.66 -19.87
C ASN A 465 -21.07 0.51 -18.95
N ALA A 466 -20.24 -0.53 -18.73
CA ALA A 466 -20.53 -1.60 -17.78
C ALA A 466 -20.27 -1.20 -16.31
N ALA A 467 -19.29 -0.33 -16.06
CA ALA A 467 -18.93 0.12 -14.71
C ALA A 467 -19.90 1.15 -14.12
N LYS A 468 -20.69 1.82 -14.98
CA LYS A 468 -21.68 2.84 -14.62
C LYS A 468 -21.06 3.90 -13.70
N LEU A 469 -20.06 4.63 -14.22
CA LEU A 469 -19.44 5.71 -13.45
C LEU A 469 -20.49 6.76 -13.07
N GLU A 470 -20.67 6.97 -11.77
CA GLU A 470 -21.48 8.03 -11.22
C GLU A 470 -20.59 9.25 -10.96
N PHE A 471 -20.94 10.37 -11.61
CA PHE A 471 -20.33 11.67 -11.36
C PHE A 471 -21.15 12.43 -10.31
N THR A 472 -20.47 13.03 -9.34
CA THR A 472 -21.11 13.79 -8.25
C THR A 472 -20.31 15.07 -8.04
N VAL A 473 -20.97 16.21 -8.16
CA VAL A 473 -20.42 17.52 -7.82
C VAL A 473 -20.60 17.74 -6.33
N GLY A 474 -19.53 18.14 -5.65
CA GLY A 474 -19.60 18.65 -4.30
C GLY A 474 -19.05 20.06 -4.22
N THR A 475 -19.76 20.92 -3.49
CA THR A 475 -19.36 22.29 -3.25
C THR A 475 -18.86 22.44 -1.82
N SER A 476 -17.62 22.90 -1.68
CA SER A 476 -17.05 23.34 -0.42
C SER A 476 -17.07 24.86 -0.34
N SER A 477 -17.24 25.41 0.86
CA SER A 477 -17.34 26.84 1.08
C SER A 477 -16.28 27.28 2.08
N ARG A 478 -15.46 28.27 1.70
CA ARG A 478 -14.62 29.00 2.64
C ARG A 478 -15.48 30.06 3.30
N ILE A 479 -15.46 30.08 4.62
CA ILE A 479 -16.25 30.98 5.44
C ILE A 479 -15.36 31.79 6.37
N THR A 480 -15.91 32.88 6.91
CA THR A 480 -15.35 33.55 8.09
C THR A 480 -15.23 32.56 9.26
N THR A 481 -14.26 32.77 10.15
CA THR A 481 -14.15 31.98 11.38
C THR A 481 -15.46 31.95 12.15
N ILE A 482 -15.86 30.77 12.62
CA ILE A 482 -17.08 30.58 13.40
C ILE A 482 -16.89 31.17 14.81
N PRO A 483 -17.66 32.20 15.21
CA PRO A 483 -17.48 32.83 16.53
C PRO A 483 -17.81 31.86 17.67
N GLY A 484 -16.98 31.86 18.72
CA GLY A 484 -17.24 31.09 19.94
C GLY A 484 -17.04 29.57 19.84
N VAL A 485 -16.71 29.05 18.66
CA VAL A 485 -16.42 27.64 18.45
C VAL A 485 -14.92 27.42 18.32
N LYS A 486 -14.31 26.78 19.31
CA LYS A 486 -12.90 26.34 19.23
C LYS A 486 -12.80 25.00 18.49
N LEU A 487 -12.96 25.02 17.17
CA LEU A 487 -12.64 23.87 16.29
C LEU A 487 -11.16 23.89 15.85
N ASN A 488 -10.31 24.56 16.60
CA ASN A 488 -8.96 24.93 16.16
C ASN A 488 -7.97 23.75 16.19
N SER A 489 -8.37 22.59 16.73
CA SER A 489 -7.45 21.47 16.98
C SER A 489 -7.70 20.23 16.15
N HIS A 490 -8.81 20.09 15.41
CA HIS A 490 -9.17 18.86 14.67
C HIS A 490 -10.22 19.09 13.58
N VAL A 491 -10.40 18.12 12.68
CA VAL A 491 -11.52 18.13 11.72
C VAL A 491 -12.76 17.53 12.37
N GLU A 492 -13.89 18.22 12.30
CA GLU A 492 -15.19 17.73 12.77
C GLU A 492 -16.04 17.30 11.57
N SER A 493 -16.51 16.07 11.55
CA SER A 493 -17.23 15.48 10.41
C SER A 493 -18.61 14.97 10.83
N GLY A 494 -19.65 15.72 10.47
CA GLY A 494 -21.06 15.37 10.65
C GLY A 494 -21.84 15.49 9.34
N LEU A 495 -22.90 16.32 9.33
CA LEU A 495 -23.64 16.66 8.10
C LEU A 495 -22.74 17.29 7.04
N ARG A 496 -21.69 17.98 7.49
CA ARG A 496 -20.56 18.48 6.71
C ARG A 496 -19.27 18.22 7.50
N SER A 497 -18.14 18.28 6.83
CA SER A 497 -16.82 18.34 7.43
C SER A 497 -16.38 19.80 7.58
N VAL A 498 -15.90 20.17 8.76
CA VAL A 498 -15.36 21.49 9.06
C VAL A 498 -13.91 21.32 9.44
N PHE A 499 -13.05 22.09 8.79
CA PHE A 499 -11.61 22.03 9.00
C PHE A 499 -11.15 23.10 10.01
N PRO A 500 -10.00 22.88 10.69
CA PRO A 500 -9.39 23.89 11.56
C PRO A 500 -9.18 25.22 10.85
N GLU A 501 -9.25 26.31 11.62
CA GLU A 501 -9.03 27.66 11.12
C GLU A 501 -7.66 27.81 10.44
N GLN A 502 -7.65 28.51 9.30
CA GLN A 502 -6.47 28.93 8.57
C GLN A 502 -6.64 30.41 8.20
N LYS A 503 -5.73 31.27 8.69
CA LYS A 503 -5.70 32.70 8.38
C LYS A 503 -7.07 33.38 8.56
N GLN A 504 -7.73 33.18 9.71
CA GLN A 504 -9.05 33.74 10.04
C GLN A 504 -10.22 33.26 9.14
N THR A 505 -10.04 32.12 8.47
CA THR A 505 -11.10 31.48 7.66
C THR A 505 -11.19 29.99 7.97
N GLN A 506 -12.32 29.38 7.66
CA GLN A 506 -12.53 27.93 7.78
C GLN A 506 -13.14 27.36 6.51
N LEU A 507 -12.85 26.09 6.22
CA LEU A 507 -13.48 25.37 5.11
C LEU A 507 -14.59 24.45 5.64
N ILE A 508 -15.77 24.55 5.02
CA ILE A 508 -16.86 23.58 5.16
C ILE A 508 -16.92 22.75 3.88
N SER A 509 -16.94 21.43 4.00
CA SER A 509 -16.97 20.49 2.87
C SER A 509 -17.87 19.30 3.16
N ALA A 510 -18.77 18.86 2.30
CA ALA A 510 -19.25 19.49 1.09
C ALA A 510 -20.72 19.09 0.89
N THR A 511 -21.43 19.81 0.03
CA THR A 511 -22.67 19.32 -0.58
C THR A 511 -22.39 18.13 -1.50
N TYR A 512 -23.43 17.40 -1.91
CA TYR A 512 -23.32 16.32 -2.88
C TYR A 512 -24.53 16.28 -3.81
N THR A 513 -24.33 16.66 -5.06
CA THR A 513 -25.37 16.65 -6.09
C THR A 513 -24.98 15.71 -7.23
N ARG A 514 -25.82 14.73 -7.52
CA ARG A 514 -25.66 13.82 -8.66
C ARG A 514 -25.89 14.60 -9.95
N SER A 515 -24.82 15.15 -10.50
CA SER A 515 -24.82 16.06 -11.64
C SER A 515 -23.41 16.13 -12.24
N ARG A 516 -23.28 16.73 -13.42
CA ARG A 516 -21.98 17.13 -13.98
C ARG A 516 -21.64 18.56 -13.55
N LEU A 517 -20.34 18.90 -13.53
CA LEU A 517 -19.86 20.21 -13.07
C LEU A 517 -20.54 21.40 -13.78
N ASN A 518 -20.81 21.29 -15.07
CA ASN A 518 -21.46 22.33 -15.87
C ASN A 518 -22.98 22.48 -15.63
N GLN A 519 -23.56 21.70 -14.72
CA GLN A 519 -25.00 21.68 -14.42
C GLN A 519 -25.33 22.05 -12.96
N ALA A 520 -24.33 22.35 -12.12
CA ALA A 520 -24.53 22.60 -10.69
C ALA A 520 -24.91 24.07 -10.39
N LEU A 521 -25.85 24.28 -9.47
CA LEU A 521 -26.22 25.61 -8.94
C LEU A 521 -25.42 25.90 -7.65
N VAL A 522 -24.61 26.96 -7.66
CA VAL A 522 -23.59 27.24 -6.63
C VAL A 522 -24.13 27.98 -5.41
N THR A 523 -25.05 28.92 -5.63
CA THR A 523 -25.57 29.82 -4.59
C THR A 523 -26.39 29.09 -3.53
N GLU A 524 -27.19 28.10 -3.94
CA GLU A 524 -27.97 27.25 -3.02
C GLU A 524 -27.05 26.39 -2.13
N ALA A 525 -25.93 25.91 -2.69
CA ALA A 525 -25.01 25.01 -1.98
C ALA A 525 -24.30 25.68 -0.79
N SER A 526 -24.01 26.98 -0.87
CA SER A 526 -23.41 27.75 0.23
C SER A 526 -24.36 27.85 1.41
N ALA A 527 -25.63 28.19 1.15
CA ALA A 527 -26.66 28.30 2.17
C ALA A 527 -26.93 26.94 2.83
N GLU A 528 -26.94 25.85 2.05
CA GLU A 528 -27.01 24.48 2.60
C GLU A 528 -25.84 24.14 3.50
N ASN A 529 -24.60 24.45 3.09
CA ASN A 529 -23.40 24.21 3.89
C ASN A 529 -23.46 24.94 5.23
N ILE A 530 -23.83 26.23 5.23
CA ILE A 530 -23.95 27.04 6.45
C ILE A 530 -25.10 26.54 7.32
N THR A 531 -26.24 26.15 6.73
CA THR A 531 -27.38 25.60 7.48
C THR A 531 -26.99 24.28 8.17
N ALA A 532 -26.38 23.37 7.43
CA ALA A 532 -25.91 22.10 7.96
C ALA A 532 -24.84 22.29 9.05
N LEU A 533 -23.94 23.28 8.88
CA LEU A 533 -22.97 23.67 9.90
C LEU A 533 -23.65 24.12 11.19
N ARG A 534 -24.63 25.04 11.09
CA ARG A 534 -25.38 25.55 12.24
C ARG A 534 -26.09 24.44 13.00
N THR A 535 -26.72 23.51 12.28
CA THR A 535 -27.35 22.32 12.87
C THR A 535 -26.30 21.42 13.53
N MET A 536 -25.17 21.17 12.88
CA MET A 536 -24.14 20.27 13.39
C MET A 536 -23.49 20.78 14.68
N LEU A 537 -23.27 22.10 14.78
CA LEU A 537 -22.58 22.74 15.90
C LEU A 537 -23.53 23.43 16.89
N ASN A 538 -24.85 23.23 16.76
CA ASN A 538 -25.89 23.87 17.57
C ASN A 538 -25.72 25.40 17.66
N LEU A 539 -25.42 26.05 16.54
CA LEU A 539 -25.23 27.50 16.46
C LEU A 539 -26.56 28.24 16.33
N SER A 540 -26.60 29.47 16.85
CA SER A 540 -27.73 30.37 16.62
C SER A 540 -27.89 30.68 15.13
N ALA A 541 -29.15 30.83 14.68
CA ALA A 541 -29.45 31.28 13.33
C ALA A 541 -28.82 32.65 13.01
N ASN A 542 -28.57 33.47 14.04
CA ASN A 542 -27.97 34.80 13.93
C ASN A 542 -26.44 34.80 14.07
N SER A 543 -25.78 33.65 14.19
CA SER A 543 -24.31 33.59 14.19
C SER A 543 -23.77 34.15 12.87
N PRO A 544 -22.86 35.17 12.91
CA PRO A 544 -22.37 35.85 11.72
C PRO A 544 -21.35 34.95 11.01
N ILE A 545 -21.84 34.18 10.04
CA ILE A 545 -21.05 33.29 9.19
C ILE A 545 -21.29 33.72 7.76
N GLU A 546 -20.23 34.17 7.11
CA GLU A 546 -20.27 34.63 5.72
C GLU A 546 -19.49 33.67 4.83
N CYS A 547 -20.05 33.34 3.67
CA CYS A 547 -19.34 32.60 2.63
C CYS A 547 -18.46 33.57 1.85
N LEU A 548 -17.16 33.31 1.84
CA LEU A 548 -16.15 34.11 1.15
C LEU A 548 -15.87 33.57 -0.26
N GLU A 549 -15.87 32.24 -0.41
CA GLU A 549 -15.50 31.59 -1.67
C GLU A 549 -16.07 30.17 -1.73
N ASN A 550 -16.39 29.68 -2.94
CA ASN A 550 -16.83 28.31 -3.17
C ASN A 550 -15.84 27.53 -4.05
N PHE A 551 -15.75 26.23 -3.79
CA PHE A 551 -14.94 25.27 -4.53
C PHE A 551 -15.82 24.12 -5.00
N GLU A 552 -16.15 24.10 -6.28
CA GLU A 552 -16.91 23.01 -6.90
C GLU A 552 -15.97 21.98 -7.48
N ARG A 553 -16.18 20.72 -7.11
CA ARG A 553 -15.32 19.61 -7.50
C ARG A 553 -16.17 18.41 -7.89
N GLU A 554 -15.93 17.90 -9.09
CA GLU A 554 -16.60 16.70 -9.61
C GLU A 554 -15.80 15.45 -9.26
N ARG A 555 -16.44 14.49 -8.59
CA ARG A 555 -15.87 13.20 -8.23
C ARG A 555 -16.52 12.10 -9.05
N ALA A 556 -15.78 11.05 -9.33
CA ALA A 556 -16.31 9.85 -9.98
C ALA A 556 -16.27 8.65 -9.03
N ASN A 557 -17.31 7.84 -9.07
CA ASN A 557 -17.41 6.56 -8.37
C ASN A 557 -17.94 5.50 -9.33
N PRO A 558 -17.36 4.29 -9.37
CA PRO A 558 -18.03 3.15 -9.97
C PRO A 558 -19.28 2.78 -9.17
N ALA A 559 -20.22 2.05 -9.78
CA ALA A 559 -21.49 1.69 -9.14
C ALA A 559 -21.32 0.93 -7.82
N ASP A 560 -20.26 0.13 -7.67
CA ASP A 560 -19.93 -0.58 -6.42
C ASP A 560 -19.12 0.26 -5.41
N ARG A 561 -18.79 1.51 -5.76
CA ARG A 561 -18.04 2.48 -4.94
C ARG A 561 -16.64 2.01 -4.53
N LEU A 562 -16.05 1.12 -5.32
CA LEU A 562 -14.65 0.73 -5.24
C LEU A 562 -13.87 1.40 -6.36
N PRO A 563 -12.61 1.82 -6.13
CA PRO A 563 -11.79 2.33 -7.21
C PRO A 563 -11.54 1.25 -8.28
N MET A 564 -11.16 1.67 -9.48
CA MET A 564 -10.68 0.82 -10.55
C MET A 564 -9.17 0.99 -10.61
N ILE A 565 -8.44 -0.05 -10.23
CA ILE A 565 -6.98 -0.03 -10.08
C ILE A 565 -6.40 -1.24 -10.80
N GLY A 566 -5.48 -0.97 -11.73
CA GLY A 566 -4.63 -1.97 -12.34
C GLY A 566 -4.84 -2.12 -13.85
N ARG A 567 -4.26 -3.18 -14.40
CA ARG A 567 -4.26 -3.47 -15.84
C ARG A 567 -5.66 -3.72 -16.40
N LEU A 568 -5.90 -3.20 -17.60
CA LEU A 568 -7.09 -3.48 -18.39
C LEU A 568 -6.88 -4.75 -19.22
N THR A 569 -7.66 -5.80 -18.98
CA THR A 569 -7.53 -7.06 -19.72
C THR A 569 -8.16 -6.97 -21.11
N GLU A 570 -7.60 -7.64 -22.11
CA GLU A 570 -8.06 -7.61 -23.51
C GLU A 570 -9.58 -7.81 -23.68
N ALA A 571 -10.16 -8.76 -22.93
CA ALA A 571 -11.58 -9.06 -22.99
C ALA A 571 -12.50 -7.88 -22.60
N ALA A 572 -11.95 -6.91 -21.87
CA ALA A 572 -12.63 -5.69 -21.45
C ALA A 572 -12.32 -4.50 -22.39
N VAL A 573 -11.42 -4.61 -23.36
CA VAL A 573 -10.86 -3.42 -24.05
C VAL A 573 -11.59 -3.14 -25.38
N PRO A 574 -11.94 -1.88 -25.70
CA PRO A 574 -12.48 -1.51 -27.01
C PRO A 574 -11.50 -1.87 -28.15
N GLU A 575 -12.00 -2.14 -29.36
CA GLU A 575 -11.15 -2.53 -30.52
C GLU A 575 -9.94 -1.62 -30.69
N ALA A 576 -10.13 -0.29 -30.58
CA ALA A 576 -9.08 0.71 -30.75
C ALA A 576 -7.90 0.57 -29.77
N PHE A 577 -8.11 -0.04 -28.60
CA PHE A 577 -7.09 -0.20 -27.56
C PHE A 577 -6.56 -1.65 -27.47
N ARG A 578 -7.15 -2.62 -28.19
CA ARG A 578 -6.76 -4.04 -28.10
C ARG A 578 -5.28 -4.26 -28.41
N ARG A 579 -4.76 -3.59 -29.44
CA ARG A 579 -3.37 -3.77 -29.91
C ARG A 579 -2.29 -3.36 -28.90
N GLY A 580 -2.64 -2.69 -27.80
CA GLY A 580 -1.71 -2.31 -26.73
C GLY A 580 -2.23 -2.58 -25.32
N CYS A 581 -3.35 -3.29 -25.16
CA CYS A 581 -4.04 -3.42 -23.87
C CYS A 581 -3.17 -4.02 -22.77
N GLU A 582 -2.14 -4.76 -23.13
CA GLU A 582 -1.19 -5.30 -22.18
C GLU A 582 -0.37 -4.25 -21.41
N TYR A 583 -0.29 -3.02 -21.94
CA TYR A 583 0.40 -1.87 -21.36
C TYR A 583 -0.58 -0.74 -20.99
N LEU A 584 -1.87 -1.04 -20.85
CA LEU A 584 -2.92 -0.10 -20.45
C LEU A 584 -3.39 -0.37 -19.02
N TYR A 585 -3.32 0.66 -18.19
CA TYR A 585 -3.66 0.60 -16.77
C TYR A 585 -4.66 1.70 -16.42
N ILE A 586 -5.54 1.42 -15.46
CA ILE A 586 -6.52 2.36 -14.94
C ILE A 586 -6.22 2.62 -13.47
N ASN A 587 -6.32 3.88 -13.05
CA ASN A 587 -6.26 4.28 -11.65
C ASN A 587 -7.27 5.42 -11.39
N THR A 588 -8.53 5.07 -11.16
CA THR A 588 -9.61 6.07 -11.06
C THR A 588 -10.75 5.62 -10.16
N GLY A 589 -11.73 6.50 -9.95
CA GLY A 589 -12.97 6.15 -9.25
C GLY A 589 -12.85 6.06 -7.73
N HIS A 590 -11.90 6.78 -7.14
CA HIS A 590 -11.62 6.74 -5.69
C HIS A 590 -12.67 7.42 -4.79
N GLY A 591 -13.66 8.09 -5.38
CA GLY A 591 -14.71 8.75 -4.63
C GLY A 591 -14.18 9.75 -3.60
N SER A 592 -14.71 9.68 -2.38
CA SER A 592 -14.31 10.52 -1.24
C SER A 592 -13.15 9.94 -0.43
N SER A 593 -12.52 8.85 -0.88
CA SER A 593 -11.43 8.17 -0.18
C SER A 593 -10.10 8.25 -0.96
N GLY A 594 -10.00 9.18 -1.91
CA GLY A 594 -8.82 9.37 -2.75
C GLY A 594 -7.53 9.55 -1.97
N LEU A 595 -7.53 10.35 -0.90
CA LEU A 595 -6.31 10.56 -0.12
C LEU A 595 -5.77 9.25 0.47
N ALA A 596 -6.64 8.38 0.98
CA ALA A 596 -6.23 7.09 1.53
C ALA A 596 -5.84 6.08 0.44
N THR A 597 -6.51 6.06 -0.71
CA THR A 597 -6.42 4.95 -1.67
C THR A 597 -5.50 5.21 -2.85
N CYS A 598 -5.32 6.46 -3.28
CA CYS A 598 -4.42 6.80 -4.40
C CYS A 598 -2.96 6.38 -4.16
N PRO A 599 -2.37 6.50 -2.95
CA PRO A 599 -0.98 6.10 -2.72
C PRO A 599 -0.77 4.60 -2.93
N MET A 600 -1.60 3.76 -2.31
CA MET A 600 -1.56 2.31 -2.49
C MET A 600 -1.88 1.92 -3.94
N ALA A 601 -2.82 2.61 -4.60
CA ALA A 601 -3.13 2.36 -5.99
C ALA A 601 -1.96 2.66 -6.93
N GLY A 602 -1.20 3.73 -6.67
CA GLY A 602 0.03 4.05 -7.39
C GLY A 602 1.07 2.95 -7.26
N GLU A 603 1.26 2.41 -6.05
CA GLU A 603 2.15 1.26 -5.81
C GLU A 603 1.71 0.00 -6.54
N ILE A 604 0.41 -0.32 -6.51
CA ILE A 604 -0.13 -1.49 -7.23
C ILE A 604 0.12 -1.36 -8.74
N VAL A 605 -0.20 -0.20 -9.33
CA VAL A 605 -0.02 0.03 -10.77
C VAL A 605 1.47 0.00 -11.14
N ALA A 606 2.33 0.64 -10.35
CA ALA A 606 3.77 0.63 -10.58
C ALA A 606 4.36 -0.79 -10.47
N ALA A 607 3.95 -1.58 -9.48
CA ALA A 607 4.37 -2.98 -9.34
C ALA A 607 3.89 -3.85 -10.52
N GLN A 608 2.66 -3.63 -11.01
CA GLN A 608 2.16 -4.33 -12.21
C GLN A 608 2.90 -3.95 -13.50
N ILE A 609 3.35 -2.70 -13.65
CA ILE A 609 4.14 -2.24 -14.79
C ILE A 609 5.56 -2.83 -14.75
N THR A 610 6.16 -2.87 -13.56
CA THR A 610 7.56 -3.32 -13.36
C THR A 610 7.70 -4.82 -13.18
N GLY A 611 6.60 -5.54 -12.93
CA GLY A 611 6.64 -6.96 -12.60
C GLY A 611 7.25 -7.24 -11.22
N GLU A 612 7.18 -6.27 -10.31
CA GLU A 612 7.56 -6.41 -8.89
C GLU A 612 6.48 -7.13 -8.08
N ASP A 613 6.78 -7.45 -6.82
CA ASP A 613 5.79 -8.02 -5.92
C ASP A 613 4.72 -6.99 -5.54
N LEU A 614 3.49 -7.48 -5.38
CA LEU A 614 2.29 -6.66 -5.25
C LEU A 614 1.94 -6.47 -3.77
N PRO A 615 1.66 -5.24 -3.32
CA PRO A 615 1.26 -4.97 -1.93
C PRO A 615 -0.23 -5.29 -1.69
N ALA A 616 -0.75 -6.31 -2.36
CA ALA A 616 -2.17 -6.68 -2.33
C ALA A 616 -2.36 -8.16 -2.64
N THR A 617 -3.38 -8.77 -2.03
CA THR A 617 -3.76 -10.16 -2.29
C THR A 617 -4.48 -10.30 -3.64
N SER A 618 -4.53 -11.52 -4.18
CA SER A 618 -5.27 -11.85 -5.40
C SER A 618 -6.75 -11.43 -5.31
N GLU A 619 -7.38 -11.63 -4.15
CA GLU A 619 -8.78 -11.23 -3.89
C GLU A 619 -8.96 -9.70 -3.94
N GLN A 620 -8.04 -8.96 -3.30
CA GLN A 620 -8.06 -7.49 -3.35
C GLN A 620 -7.91 -7.00 -4.79
N LEU A 621 -6.98 -7.59 -5.55
CA LEU A 621 -6.77 -7.21 -6.96
C LEU A 621 -7.98 -7.56 -7.84
N GLU A 622 -8.69 -8.66 -7.58
CA GLU A 622 -9.95 -8.97 -8.28
C GLU A 622 -11.05 -7.95 -7.96
N LEU A 623 -11.18 -7.53 -6.69
CA LEU A 623 -12.13 -6.51 -6.27
C LEU A 623 -11.86 -5.13 -6.87
N LEU A 624 -10.59 -4.80 -7.08
CA LEU A 624 -10.16 -3.49 -7.59
C LEU A 624 -10.00 -3.48 -9.11
N SER A 625 -9.92 -4.65 -9.74
CA SER A 625 -9.72 -4.79 -11.18
C SER A 625 -10.71 -3.93 -11.97
N PRO A 626 -10.24 -3.14 -12.96
CA PRO A 626 -11.14 -2.40 -13.84
C PRO A 626 -12.02 -3.34 -14.68
N ALA A 627 -11.56 -4.57 -14.93
CA ALA A 627 -12.30 -5.57 -15.70
C ALA A 627 -13.41 -6.27 -14.92
N ARG A 628 -13.53 -6.06 -13.60
CA ARG A 628 -14.46 -6.80 -12.72
C ARG A 628 -15.92 -6.70 -13.16
N PHE A 629 -16.35 -5.56 -13.72
CA PHE A 629 -17.72 -5.38 -14.19
C PHE A 629 -18.02 -6.24 -15.42
N TRP A 630 -17.07 -6.30 -16.35
CA TRP A 630 -17.14 -7.19 -17.51
C TRP A 630 -17.15 -8.66 -17.07
N GLN A 631 -16.25 -9.03 -16.15
CA GLN A 631 -16.15 -10.39 -15.62
C GLN A 631 -17.45 -10.83 -14.93
N ARG A 632 -18.09 -9.96 -14.14
CA ARG A 632 -19.38 -10.26 -13.49
C ARG A 632 -20.50 -10.52 -14.49
N GLN A 633 -20.55 -9.77 -15.60
CA GLN A 633 -21.56 -9.94 -16.65
C GLN A 633 -21.35 -11.26 -17.42
N HIS A 634 -20.10 -11.66 -17.67
CA HIS A 634 -19.76 -12.80 -18.52
C HIS A 634 -19.52 -14.11 -17.73
N ARG A 635 -19.32 -14.05 -16.41
CA ARG A 635 -19.29 -15.22 -15.52
C ARG A 635 -20.68 -15.76 -15.14
N GLY A 636 -21.75 -15.27 -15.80
CA GLY A 636 -23.15 -15.69 -15.69
C GLY A 636 -23.51 -16.61 -14.51
N HIS A 637 -24.19 -16.05 -13.49
CA HIS A 637 -24.92 -16.79 -12.44
C HIS A 637 -24.45 -18.23 -12.17
N LYS A 638 -23.21 -18.39 -11.70
CA LYS A 638 -22.80 -19.59 -10.97
C LYS A 638 -22.29 -19.17 -9.60
N TYR A 639 -23.24 -18.99 -8.69
CA TYR A 639 -23.06 -19.18 -7.26
C TYR A 639 -24.06 -20.24 -6.82
#